data_AF-A0A564FVE1-F1
#
_entry.id   AF-A0A564FVE1-F1
#
_cell.length_a   1.000
_cell.length_b   1.000
_cell.length_c   1.000
_cell.angle_alpha   90.00
_cell.angle_beta   90.00
_cell.angle_gamma   90.00
#
_symmetry.space_group_name_H-M   'P 1'
#
loop_
_entity.id
_entity.type
_entity.pdbx_description
1 polymer ?
#
loop_
_entity_poly.entity_id
_entity_poly.type
_entity_poly.pdbx_seq_one_letter_code
_entity_poly.pdbx_strand_id
1 'polypeptide(L)'
;MAASPKPSAPSARSRRAPFVPSVRGDLEQASASPEAFATVAPSVPRPVAYLLDRRLCAVPRVGARDVALWEWLVTQAVAAHPDGLPADGVELTLPARPALVAMSGHGRPVQPRELADSLVRLLGGERQELRIGDAFRASLPAWVPPLLRQGLYGYLDLAVLARLKTKGGALLYRHLVGRLAADRVRYLPEAPPHVITVPVSELGEVLGMPAPIRMGPLRIRYLKPALEDLADHTSAFTVTAEEAKDELGRNISVAFSVRLRPPEMRTAAARLLDKESLSFLQAHPDAPAFQLRASTLVKLGSALPSRRVTQPKAGSRRRPVAALASELHAWRRLWLAALDEAITGTALTTGFETGAYRGRKLLDAIERDGADTTFWAFVMAEVDSPDLQVRLDTGASNEAIRTLAKAEAARVLRFRDARAERRRALRHARAEGTIPPATPKSKITDSLTMPAPAPVSPPVAPAPAPAVPEIDVALAAMLSTEEAKAEAKKLWWYWQPAAEFPHLHAAAKAKLLLDEDLDLQFPIFARADAAMGGEYRANLAKLASTFDMPRQPHEDRVATRVPDFIDADLAEALITFLGMTLTVPVQNGVAADPKGILLRDRAFVRERVVKARAEWQERASRWGDAYVRGKRRTFEQTQRDIYETPLFVATARDGNGVHRAAPPPLPPPPQPEAKPPAKAE
;
A
#
# COMPACT_ATOMS: atom_id res chain seq x y z
N MET A 1 13.78 5.54 43.40
CA MET A 1 13.37 5.27 42.00
C MET A 1 13.03 3.79 41.89
N ALA A 2 11.76 3.45 41.64
CA ALA A 2 11.30 2.06 41.59
C ALA A 2 11.83 1.36 40.32
N ALA A 3 12.33 0.13 40.49
CA ALA A 3 12.87 -0.68 39.41
C ALA A 3 11.74 -1.18 38.49
N SER A 4 11.88 -0.95 37.19
CA SER A 4 10.98 -1.49 36.17
C SER A 4 10.95 -3.03 36.24
N PRO A 5 9.77 -3.67 36.19
CA PRO A 5 9.68 -5.12 36.24
C PRO A 5 10.31 -5.74 34.98
N LYS A 6 11.06 -6.83 35.18
CA LYS A 6 11.68 -7.62 34.09
C LYS A 6 10.60 -8.08 33.10
N PRO A 7 10.86 -8.00 31.77
CA PRO A 7 9.90 -8.47 30.77
C PRO A 7 9.73 -9.98 30.91
N SER A 8 8.48 -10.41 31.09
CA SER A 8 8.08 -11.81 31.07
C SER A 8 8.42 -12.45 29.72
N ALA A 9 8.86 -13.71 29.76
CA ALA A 9 9.18 -14.48 28.57
C ALA A 9 7.98 -14.51 27.61
N PRO A 10 8.17 -14.27 26.30
CA PRO A 10 7.07 -14.17 25.36
C PRO A 10 6.33 -15.50 25.24
N SER A 11 5.06 -15.51 25.61
CA SER A 11 4.18 -16.65 25.37
C SER A 11 4.09 -16.98 23.87
N ALA A 12 3.92 -18.26 23.53
CA ALA A 12 3.89 -18.79 22.16
C ALA A 12 2.68 -18.32 21.29
N ARG A 13 2.03 -17.22 21.67
CA ARG A 13 0.99 -16.51 20.92
C ARG A 13 1.30 -15.01 20.87
N SER A 14 2.55 -14.61 20.63
CA SER A 14 2.78 -13.24 20.14
C SER A 14 2.04 -13.12 18.80
N ARG A 15 0.87 -12.49 18.85
CA ARG A 15 0.15 -12.01 17.66
C ARG A 15 1.23 -11.28 16.87
N ARG A 16 1.55 -11.78 15.67
CA ARG A 16 2.45 -11.08 14.75
C ARG A 16 2.00 -9.63 14.77
N ALA A 17 2.92 -8.72 15.11
CA ALA A 17 2.62 -7.30 15.03
C ALA A 17 1.96 -7.05 13.65
N PRO A 18 0.84 -6.32 13.58
CA PRO A 18 0.18 -6.05 12.32
C PRO A 18 1.22 -5.52 11.34
N PHE A 19 1.22 -6.04 10.10
CA PHE A 19 2.14 -5.58 9.08
C PHE A 19 1.86 -4.10 8.83
N VAL A 20 2.80 -3.24 9.22
CA VAL A 20 2.76 -1.80 8.92
C VAL A 20 3.58 -1.58 7.66
N PRO A 21 2.96 -1.22 6.52
CA PRO A 21 3.71 -0.89 5.32
C PRO A 21 4.59 0.33 5.60
N SER A 22 5.90 0.19 5.39
CA SER A 22 6.86 1.29 5.51
C SER A 22 7.40 1.71 4.15
N VAL A 23 7.92 2.93 4.09
CA VAL A 23 8.70 3.44 2.94
C VAL A 23 9.94 2.58 2.76
N ARG A 24 10.25 2.24 1.51
CA ARG A 24 11.47 1.54 1.11
C ARG A 24 12.47 2.55 0.57
N GLY A 25 13.70 2.50 1.06
CA GLY A 25 14.71 3.52 0.78
C GLY A 25 14.71 4.62 1.85
N ASP A 26 15.77 5.44 1.84
CA ASP A 26 15.97 6.52 2.79
C ASP A 26 15.56 7.85 2.15
N LEU A 27 14.47 8.45 2.64
CA LEU A 27 13.94 9.71 2.11
C LEU A 27 14.87 10.90 2.37
N GLU A 28 15.60 10.90 3.49
CA GLU A 28 16.53 11.96 3.84
C GLU A 28 17.71 11.93 2.87
N GLN A 29 18.30 10.76 2.68
CA GLN A 29 19.37 10.55 1.70
C GLN A 29 18.91 10.87 0.27
N ALA A 30 17.70 10.44 -0.11
CA ALA A 30 17.14 10.72 -1.43
C ALA A 30 16.98 12.24 -1.67
N SER A 31 16.65 13.01 -0.64
CA SER A 31 16.40 14.45 -0.76
C SER A 31 17.67 15.31 -0.86
N ALA A 32 18.87 14.72 -0.76
CA ALA A 32 20.13 15.44 -0.79
C ALA A 32 20.44 16.07 -2.17
N SER A 33 20.17 15.33 -3.26
CA SER A 33 20.34 15.78 -4.65
C SER A 33 19.43 15.00 -5.62
N PRO A 34 19.17 15.51 -6.84
CA PRO A 34 18.39 14.78 -7.85
C PRO A 34 18.99 13.42 -8.24
N GLU A 35 20.32 13.32 -8.28
CA GLU A 35 21.03 12.07 -8.55
C GLU A 35 20.85 11.06 -7.40
N ALA A 36 20.92 11.54 -6.16
CA ALA A 36 20.64 10.73 -4.99
C ALA A 36 19.18 10.25 -4.99
N PHE A 37 18.23 11.10 -5.37
CA PHE A 37 16.81 10.73 -5.49
C PHE A 37 16.59 9.60 -6.49
N ALA A 38 17.24 9.69 -7.66
CA ALA A 38 17.20 8.64 -8.68
C ALA A 38 17.91 7.35 -8.26
N THR A 39 18.99 7.45 -7.49
CA THR A 39 19.80 6.30 -7.04
C THR A 39 19.11 5.54 -5.91
N VAL A 40 18.58 6.27 -4.91
CA VAL A 40 17.84 5.68 -3.79
C VAL A 40 16.49 5.14 -4.28
N ALA A 41 15.84 5.84 -5.22
CA ALA A 41 14.53 5.50 -5.78
C ALA A 41 13.52 5.12 -4.69
N PRO A 42 13.20 6.07 -3.78
CA PRO A 42 12.38 5.75 -2.62
C PRO A 42 10.99 5.29 -3.06
N SER A 43 10.57 4.15 -2.53
CA SER A 43 9.30 3.54 -2.88
C SER A 43 8.33 3.56 -1.70
N VAL A 44 7.16 4.15 -1.92
CA VAL A 44 6.20 4.48 -0.87
C VAL A 44 4.95 3.62 -0.96
N PRO A 45 4.48 3.04 0.16
CA PRO A 45 3.24 2.28 0.17
C PRO A 45 2.05 3.23 0.07
N ARG A 46 1.07 2.85 -0.75
CA ARG A 46 -0.20 3.55 -0.93
C ARG A 46 -1.37 2.57 -0.98
N PRO A 47 -2.47 2.83 -0.24
CA PRO A 47 -3.66 2.00 -0.32
C PRO A 47 -4.24 1.99 -1.74
N VAL A 48 -4.86 0.88 -2.13
CA VAL A 48 -5.57 0.74 -3.42
C VAL A 48 -6.63 1.84 -3.58
N ALA A 49 -7.40 2.13 -2.52
CA ALA A 49 -8.42 3.17 -2.54
C ALA A 49 -7.85 4.54 -2.91
N TYR A 50 -6.68 4.90 -2.35
CA TYR A 50 -5.98 6.14 -2.69
C TYR A 50 -5.41 6.11 -4.12
N LEU A 51 -4.81 5.00 -4.55
CA LEU A 51 -4.20 4.88 -5.88
C LEU A 51 -5.21 4.97 -7.02
N LEU A 52 -6.42 4.43 -6.81
CA LEU A 52 -7.48 4.40 -7.80
C LEU A 52 -8.43 5.62 -7.73
N ASP A 53 -8.25 6.50 -6.74
CA ASP A 53 -9.02 7.74 -6.65
C ASP A 53 -8.72 8.70 -7.82
N ARG A 54 -9.79 9.28 -8.38
CA ARG A 54 -9.74 10.09 -9.61
C ARG A 54 -9.68 11.60 -9.35
N ARG A 55 -9.73 12.07 -8.10
CA ARG A 55 -9.78 13.52 -7.80
C ARG A 55 -8.52 14.25 -8.25
N LEU A 56 -7.34 13.65 -8.04
CA LEU A 56 -6.09 14.20 -8.56
C LEU A 56 -6.08 14.29 -10.10
N CYS A 57 -6.70 13.32 -10.78
CA CYS A 57 -6.80 13.30 -12.24
C CYS A 57 -7.63 14.49 -12.77
N ALA A 58 -8.67 14.88 -12.01
CA ALA A 58 -9.57 15.98 -12.32
C ALA A 58 -8.95 17.37 -12.13
N VAL A 59 -7.82 17.50 -11.43
CA VAL A 59 -7.19 18.81 -11.22
C VAL A 59 -6.68 19.37 -12.56
N PRO A 60 -7.18 20.54 -12.99
CA PRO A 60 -6.81 21.14 -14.27
C PRO A 60 -5.38 21.65 -14.26
N ARG A 61 -4.72 21.66 -15.42
CA ARG A 61 -3.35 22.20 -15.64
C ARG A 61 -2.21 21.56 -14.84
N VAL A 62 -2.47 20.47 -14.11
CA VAL A 62 -1.43 19.67 -13.42
C VAL A 62 -0.54 18.98 -14.45
N GLY A 63 0.77 19.10 -14.30
CA GLY A 63 1.78 18.37 -15.07
C GLY A 63 2.34 17.15 -14.32
N ALA A 64 3.27 16.41 -14.93
CA ALA A 64 3.87 15.23 -14.31
C ALA A 64 4.65 15.58 -13.01
N ARG A 65 5.39 16.69 -13.02
CA ARG A 65 6.11 17.21 -11.84
C ARG A 65 5.18 17.54 -10.68
N ASP A 66 3.99 18.04 -10.99
CA ASP A 66 2.98 18.34 -9.97
C ASP A 66 2.50 17.03 -9.30
N VAL A 67 2.33 15.95 -10.08
CA VAL A 67 1.99 14.62 -9.52
C VAL A 67 3.15 14.07 -8.67
N ALA A 68 4.40 14.26 -9.08
CA ALA A 68 5.57 13.87 -8.28
C ALA A 68 5.64 14.66 -6.96
N LEU A 69 5.44 15.99 -7.00
CA LEU A 69 5.36 16.84 -5.82
C LEU A 69 4.22 16.41 -4.90
N TRP A 70 3.04 16.16 -5.46
CA TRP A 70 1.88 15.69 -4.71
C TRP A 70 2.18 14.40 -3.93
N GLU A 71 2.76 13.40 -4.59
CA GLU A 71 3.12 12.15 -3.91
C GLU A 71 4.23 12.32 -2.88
N TRP A 72 5.15 13.25 -3.10
CA TRP A 72 6.15 13.60 -2.09
C TRP A 72 5.49 14.25 -0.86
N LEU A 73 4.59 15.22 -1.04
CA LEU A 73 3.85 15.87 0.06
C LEU A 73 3.07 14.86 0.91
N VAL A 74 2.36 13.94 0.25
CA VAL A 74 1.61 12.87 0.93
C VAL A 74 2.55 11.93 1.67
N THR A 75 3.74 11.66 1.13
CA THR A 75 4.76 10.86 1.83
C THR A 75 5.20 11.54 3.13
N GLN A 76 5.48 12.85 3.08
CA GLN A 76 5.88 13.60 4.26
C GLN A 76 4.77 13.64 5.32
N ALA A 77 3.50 13.74 4.90
CA ALA A 77 2.36 13.68 5.81
C ALA A 77 2.31 12.36 6.57
N VAL A 78 2.40 11.24 5.85
CA VAL A 78 2.37 9.90 6.47
C VAL A 78 3.57 9.68 7.38
N ALA A 79 4.76 10.17 6.98
CA ALA A 79 5.96 10.06 7.81
C ALA A 79 5.86 10.88 9.11
N ALA A 80 5.23 12.06 9.08
CA ALA A 80 5.00 12.89 10.25
C ALA A 80 3.92 12.32 11.21
N HIS A 81 3.05 11.44 10.71
CA HIS A 81 1.93 10.86 11.45
C HIS A 81 1.95 9.31 11.39
N PRO A 82 2.91 8.64 12.07
CA PRO A 82 3.07 7.18 12.00
C PRO A 82 1.87 6.40 12.54
N ASP A 83 1.09 6.99 13.46
CA ASP A 83 -0.11 6.37 14.05
C ASP A 83 -1.38 6.57 13.20
N GLY A 84 -1.28 7.30 12.08
CA GLY A 84 -2.39 7.62 11.20
C GLY A 84 -2.66 9.13 11.09
N LEU A 85 -3.20 9.54 9.95
CA LEU A 85 -3.47 10.95 9.65
C LEU A 85 -4.77 11.42 10.35
N PRO A 86 -4.79 12.62 10.94
CA PRO A 86 -6.01 13.24 11.45
C PRO A 86 -7.09 13.40 10.36
N ALA A 87 -8.36 13.29 10.77
CA ALA A 87 -9.50 13.34 9.85
C ALA A 87 -9.77 14.77 9.32
N ASP A 88 -9.46 15.79 10.11
CA ASP A 88 -9.80 17.20 9.82
C ASP A 88 -8.77 17.91 8.93
N GLY A 89 -7.87 17.15 8.29
CA GLY A 89 -6.78 17.67 7.44
C GLY A 89 -5.42 17.64 8.13
N VAL A 90 -4.36 17.75 7.33
CA VAL A 90 -2.96 17.64 7.79
C VAL A 90 -2.18 18.82 7.28
N GLU A 91 -1.82 19.76 8.17
CA GLU A 91 -0.95 20.89 7.84
C GLU A 91 0.52 20.50 8.11
N LEU A 92 1.36 20.67 7.10
CA LEU A 92 2.80 20.40 7.17
C LEU A 92 3.59 21.67 6.91
N THR A 93 4.64 21.89 7.69
CA THR A 93 5.69 22.86 7.36
C THR A 93 6.87 22.11 6.74
N LEU A 94 7.17 22.38 5.48
CA LEU A 94 8.13 21.61 4.69
C LEU A 94 9.22 22.52 4.10
N PRO A 95 10.50 22.10 4.13
CA PRO A 95 11.58 22.83 3.47
C PRO A 95 11.44 22.77 1.95
N ALA A 96 11.74 23.89 1.26
CA ALA A 96 11.62 24.00 -0.19
C ALA A 96 12.61 23.09 -0.94
N ARG A 97 13.87 22.98 -0.46
CA ARG A 97 14.92 22.22 -1.16
C ARG A 97 14.56 20.75 -1.42
N PRO A 98 14.11 19.93 -0.44
CA PRO A 98 13.65 18.56 -0.70
C PRO A 98 12.51 18.46 -1.71
N ALA A 99 11.56 19.39 -1.70
CA ALA A 99 10.47 19.44 -2.67
C ALA A 99 11.01 19.71 -4.09
N LEU A 100 11.96 20.63 -4.24
CA LEU A 100 12.63 20.90 -5.52
C LEU A 100 13.36 19.66 -6.04
N VAL A 101 14.06 18.93 -5.17
CA VAL A 101 14.75 17.69 -5.54
C VAL A 101 13.75 16.63 -6.04
N ALA A 102 12.64 16.43 -5.32
CA ALA A 102 11.59 15.47 -5.71
C ALA A 102 10.96 15.80 -7.08
N MET A 103 10.94 17.07 -7.49
CA MET A 103 10.44 17.50 -8.80
C MET A 103 11.51 17.45 -9.92
N SER A 104 12.79 17.28 -9.58
CA SER A 104 13.94 17.45 -10.49
C SER A 104 14.35 16.16 -11.22
N GLY A 105 13.50 15.13 -11.28
CA GLY A 105 13.86 13.81 -11.81
C GLY A 105 14.27 13.78 -13.29
N HIS A 106 13.98 14.82 -14.07
CA HIS A 106 14.40 14.95 -15.47
C HIS A 106 15.85 15.41 -15.68
N GLY A 107 16.69 15.43 -14.64
CA GLY A 107 18.06 15.96 -14.72
C GLY A 107 18.14 17.48 -14.91
N ARG A 108 17.00 18.17 -14.97
CA ARG A 108 16.91 19.63 -14.89
C ARG A 108 16.50 20.03 -13.48
N PRO A 109 17.29 20.87 -12.79
CA PRO A 109 16.89 21.40 -11.49
C PRO A 109 15.65 22.29 -11.64
N VAL A 110 14.69 22.07 -10.74
CA VAL A 110 13.47 22.88 -10.64
C VAL A 110 13.79 24.16 -9.86
N GLN A 111 13.26 25.29 -10.34
CA GLN A 111 13.42 26.58 -9.68
C GLN A 111 12.35 26.80 -8.60
N PRO A 112 12.63 27.56 -7.52
CA PRO A 112 11.64 27.88 -6.48
C PRO A 112 10.33 28.47 -7.01
N ARG A 113 10.40 29.26 -8.09
CA ARG A 113 9.21 29.78 -8.79
C ARG A 113 8.33 28.66 -9.35
N GLU A 114 8.93 27.64 -9.97
CA GLU A 114 8.19 26.50 -10.51
C GLU A 114 7.54 25.70 -9.38
N LEU A 115 8.19 25.56 -8.22
CA LEU A 115 7.59 24.95 -7.02
C LEU A 115 6.38 25.75 -6.54
N ALA A 116 6.49 27.07 -6.40
CA ALA A 116 5.37 27.92 -6.00
C ALA A 116 4.18 27.79 -6.97
N ASP A 117 4.44 27.83 -8.28
CA ASP A 117 3.40 27.65 -9.30
C ASP A 117 2.74 26.25 -9.22
N SER A 118 3.52 25.22 -8.86
CA SER A 118 3.04 23.84 -8.70
C SER A 118 2.18 23.68 -7.44
N LEU A 119 2.58 24.31 -6.33
CA LEU A 119 1.80 24.33 -5.09
C LEU A 119 0.46 25.04 -5.28
N VAL A 120 0.44 26.19 -5.98
CA VAL A 120 -0.81 26.88 -6.34
C VAL A 120 -1.71 26.00 -7.22
N ARG A 121 -1.14 25.28 -8.20
CA ARG A 121 -1.92 24.34 -9.04
C ARG A 121 -2.52 23.19 -8.25
N LEU A 122 -1.77 22.63 -7.30
CA LEU A 122 -2.18 21.45 -6.53
C LEU A 122 -3.08 21.77 -5.34
N LEU A 123 -2.85 22.89 -4.66
CA LEU A 123 -3.44 23.20 -3.35
C LEU A 123 -4.26 24.51 -3.36
N GLY A 124 -4.29 25.21 -4.50
CA GLY A 124 -4.93 26.53 -4.60
C GLY A 124 -4.14 27.63 -3.88
N GLY A 125 -4.76 28.80 -3.73
CA GLY A 125 -4.18 29.95 -3.04
C GLY A 125 -3.44 30.93 -3.95
N GLU A 126 -2.99 32.03 -3.35
CA GLU A 126 -2.20 33.03 -4.06
C GLU A 126 -0.75 32.58 -4.19
N ARG A 127 -0.13 32.96 -5.31
CA ARG A 127 1.28 32.67 -5.53
C ARG A 127 2.12 33.50 -4.57
N GLN A 128 2.96 32.81 -3.80
CA GLN A 128 3.91 33.42 -2.88
C GLN A 128 5.34 33.14 -3.36
N GLU A 129 6.25 34.09 -3.15
CA GLU A 129 7.65 33.90 -3.50
C GLU A 129 8.33 32.93 -2.53
N LEU A 130 9.06 31.96 -3.09
CA LEU A 130 9.85 30.98 -2.34
C LEU A 130 11.31 31.08 -2.78
N ARG A 131 12.23 30.90 -1.84
CA ARG A 131 13.67 30.71 -2.07
C ARG A 131 14.06 29.28 -1.70
N ILE A 132 15.24 28.84 -2.15
CA ILE A 132 15.73 27.46 -1.93
C ILE A 132 15.85 27.12 -0.44
N GLY A 133 16.22 28.10 0.40
CA GLY A 133 16.35 27.94 1.85
C GLY A 133 15.06 28.15 2.65
N ASP A 134 13.95 28.48 1.99
CA ASP A 134 12.69 28.76 2.66
C ASP A 134 11.96 27.46 3.03
N ALA A 135 10.90 27.61 3.82
CA ALA A 135 9.91 26.57 4.05
C ALA A 135 8.53 27.08 3.64
N PHE A 136 7.62 26.15 3.37
CA PHE A 136 6.24 26.45 3.06
C PHE A 136 5.29 25.59 3.89
N ARG A 137 4.08 26.10 4.12
CA ARG A 137 2.97 25.33 4.68
C ARG A 137 2.11 24.77 3.56
N ALA A 138 1.85 23.48 3.64
CA ALA A 138 0.94 22.77 2.75
C ALA A 138 -0.04 21.97 3.60
N SER A 139 -1.33 22.09 3.32
CA SER A 139 -2.36 21.25 3.92
C SER A 139 -2.84 20.20 2.93
N LEU A 140 -2.88 18.94 3.36
CA LEU A 140 -3.53 17.90 2.57
C LEU A 140 -5.05 18.10 2.60
N PRO A 141 -5.74 18.03 1.44
CA PRO A 141 -7.19 18.08 1.38
C PRO A 141 -7.85 17.03 2.26
N ALA A 142 -9.00 17.36 2.85
CA ALA A 142 -9.75 16.49 3.77
C ALA A 142 -10.16 15.13 3.18
N TRP A 143 -10.19 15.00 1.85
CA TRP A 143 -10.48 13.74 1.18
C TRP A 143 -9.29 12.75 1.17
N VAL A 144 -8.07 13.22 1.43
CA VAL A 144 -6.86 12.38 1.40
C VAL A 144 -6.73 11.47 2.63
N PRO A 145 -6.83 11.97 3.89
CA PRO A 145 -6.74 11.13 5.09
C PRO A 145 -7.63 9.87 5.09
N PRO A 146 -8.93 9.92 4.73
CA PRO A 146 -9.76 8.71 4.73
C PRO A 146 -9.31 7.67 3.70
N LEU A 147 -8.75 8.08 2.56
CA LEU A 147 -8.25 7.16 1.53
C LEU A 147 -6.90 6.51 1.90
N LEU A 148 -6.15 7.13 2.82
CA LEU A 148 -4.86 6.62 3.28
C LEU A 148 -4.97 5.62 4.45
N ARG A 149 -6.20 5.25 4.85
CA ARG A 149 -6.48 4.23 5.87
C ARG A 149 -6.06 2.83 5.44
N GLN A 150 -6.02 1.90 6.40
CA GLN A 150 -5.48 0.54 6.23
C GLN A 150 -6.22 -0.26 5.14
N GLY A 151 -5.46 -0.97 4.30
CA GLY A 151 -6.02 -1.77 3.21
C GLY A 151 -4.96 -2.60 2.46
N LEU A 152 -5.24 -2.96 1.21
CA LEU A 152 -4.22 -3.48 0.29
C LEU A 152 -3.35 -2.32 -0.21
N TYR A 153 -2.04 -2.56 -0.38
CA TYR A 153 -1.09 -1.51 -0.74
C TYR A 153 -0.34 -1.83 -2.04
N GLY A 154 -0.25 -0.83 -2.90
CA GLY A 154 0.73 -0.76 -3.98
C GLY A 154 1.92 0.08 -3.57
N TYR A 155 3.09 -0.19 -4.14
CA TYR A 155 4.31 0.58 -3.89
C TYR A 155 4.59 1.47 -5.10
N LEU A 156 4.55 2.79 -4.91
CA LEU A 156 4.93 3.76 -5.93
C LEU A 156 6.41 4.08 -5.82
N ASP A 157 7.14 4.05 -6.92
CA ASP A 157 8.51 4.57 -6.97
C ASP A 157 8.46 6.08 -7.23
N LEU A 158 8.90 6.88 -6.25
CA LEU A 158 8.90 8.33 -6.37
C LEU A 158 9.89 8.84 -7.42
N ALA A 159 11.00 8.12 -7.67
CA ALA A 159 11.95 8.49 -8.70
C ALA A 159 11.39 8.26 -10.11
N VAL A 160 10.56 7.22 -10.29
CA VAL A 160 9.80 7.03 -11.53
C VAL A 160 8.86 8.22 -11.75
N LEU A 161 8.05 8.58 -10.76
CA LEU A 161 7.14 9.73 -10.87
C LEU A 161 7.86 11.04 -11.19
N ALA A 162 9.02 11.27 -10.59
CA ALA A 162 9.84 12.46 -10.85
C ALA A 162 10.45 12.49 -12.27
N ARG A 163 10.55 11.33 -12.93
CA ARG A 163 11.12 11.16 -14.28
C ARG A 163 10.08 11.16 -15.40
N LEU A 164 8.83 10.84 -15.10
CA LEU A 164 7.74 10.84 -16.08
C LEU A 164 7.48 12.25 -16.61
N LYS A 165 7.40 12.40 -17.92
CA LYS A 165 7.27 13.67 -18.65
C LYS A 165 5.83 14.12 -18.82
N THR A 166 4.90 13.16 -18.85
CA THR A 166 3.48 13.40 -19.18
C THR A 166 2.58 13.24 -17.96
N LYS A 167 1.57 14.12 -17.81
CA LYS A 167 0.53 13.96 -16.78
C LYS A 167 -0.11 12.57 -16.88
N GLY A 168 -0.42 12.14 -18.11
CA GLY A 168 -1.01 10.84 -18.42
C GLY A 168 -0.11 9.68 -17.97
N GLY A 169 1.21 9.75 -18.19
CA GLY A 169 2.16 8.74 -17.74
C GLY A 169 2.16 8.58 -16.22
N ALA A 170 2.26 9.69 -15.48
CA ALA A 170 2.25 9.67 -14.01
C ALA A 170 0.94 9.13 -13.42
N LEU A 171 -0.20 9.53 -13.97
CA LEU A 171 -1.50 9.04 -13.52
C LEU A 171 -1.77 7.57 -13.92
N LEU A 172 -1.36 7.18 -15.13
CA LEU A 172 -1.47 5.79 -15.58
C LEU A 172 -0.58 4.86 -14.78
N TYR A 173 0.67 5.25 -14.49
CA TYR A 173 1.58 4.51 -13.60
C TYR A 173 0.88 4.19 -12.28
N ARG A 174 0.33 5.23 -11.65
CA ARG A 174 -0.35 5.14 -10.37
C ARG A 174 -1.60 4.24 -10.43
N HIS A 175 -2.40 4.37 -11.48
CA HIS A 175 -3.59 3.54 -11.69
C HIS A 175 -3.21 2.06 -11.87
N LEU A 176 -2.20 1.76 -12.70
CA LEU A 176 -1.72 0.39 -12.93
C LEU A 176 -1.18 -0.24 -11.64
N VAL A 177 -0.38 0.50 -10.86
CA VAL A 177 0.10 0.03 -9.54
C VAL A 177 -1.08 -0.26 -8.61
N GLY A 178 -2.12 0.59 -8.60
CA GLY A 178 -3.34 0.37 -7.84
C GLY A 178 -4.08 -0.90 -8.24
N ARG A 179 -4.25 -1.15 -9.54
CA ARG A 179 -4.90 -2.35 -10.08
C ARG A 179 -4.11 -3.62 -9.78
N LEU A 180 -2.79 -3.61 -9.99
CA LEU A 180 -1.90 -4.73 -9.64
C LEU A 180 -1.97 -5.07 -8.14
N ALA A 181 -2.05 -4.04 -7.28
CA ALA A 181 -2.17 -4.22 -5.84
C ALA A 181 -3.55 -4.77 -5.42
N ALA A 182 -4.62 -4.30 -6.08
CA ALA A 182 -5.98 -4.81 -5.86
C ALA A 182 -6.07 -6.31 -6.17
N ASP A 183 -5.48 -6.72 -7.30
CA ASP A 183 -5.46 -8.11 -7.77
C ASP A 183 -4.38 -8.96 -7.09
N ARG A 184 -3.58 -8.35 -6.19
CA ARG A 184 -2.48 -8.98 -5.44
C ARG A 184 -1.44 -9.65 -6.36
N VAL A 185 -1.20 -9.07 -7.53
CA VAL A 185 -0.24 -9.56 -8.51
C VAL A 185 1.16 -9.51 -7.92
N ARG A 186 1.92 -10.60 -8.05
CA ARG A 186 3.30 -10.70 -7.57
C ARG A 186 4.19 -11.15 -8.70
N TYR A 187 5.45 -10.73 -8.64
CA TYR A 187 6.46 -11.24 -9.55
C TYR A 187 6.58 -12.75 -9.39
N LEU A 188 6.39 -13.45 -10.50
CA LEU A 188 6.62 -14.87 -10.67
C LEU A 188 7.49 -14.97 -11.93
N PRO A 189 8.65 -15.66 -11.89
CA PRO A 189 9.47 -15.74 -13.09
C PRO A 189 8.73 -16.55 -14.17
N GLU A 190 8.86 -16.12 -15.42
CA GLU A 190 8.16 -16.67 -16.60
C GLU A 190 6.62 -16.58 -16.58
N ALA A 191 6.04 -15.84 -15.62
CA ALA A 191 4.58 -15.68 -15.60
C ALA A 191 4.08 -14.90 -16.83
N PRO A 192 2.89 -15.26 -17.35
CA PRO A 192 2.27 -14.49 -18.42
C PRO A 192 1.95 -13.07 -17.94
N PRO A 193 1.84 -12.09 -18.86
CA PRO A 193 1.40 -10.74 -18.51
C PRO A 193 0.03 -10.76 -17.82
N HIS A 194 -0.14 -9.95 -16.78
CA HIS A 194 -1.42 -9.71 -16.15
C HIS A 194 -2.23 -8.72 -16.98
N VAL A 195 -3.47 -9.04 -17.32
CA VAL A 195 -4.30 -8.21 -18.20
C VAL A 195 -5.25 -7.37 -17.36
N ILE A 196 -5.19 -6.05 -17.54
CA ILE A 196 -6.07 -5.08 -16.87
C ILE A 196 -6.92 -4.41 -17.95
N THR A 197 -8.23 -4.66 -17.94
CA THR A 197 -9.15 -4.05 -18.89
C THR A 197 -9.79 -2.80 -18.30
N VAL A 198 -9.66 -1.67 -18.99
CA VAL A 198 -10.19 -0.37 -18.56
C VAL A 198 -11.14 0.18 -19.63
N PRO A 199 -12.40 0.52 -19.30
CA PRO A 199 -13.32 1.17 -20.22
C PRO A 199 -12.75 2.48 -20.77
N VAL A 200 -13.08 2.84 -22.01
CA VAL A 200 -12.58 4.06 -22.66
C VAL A 200 -12.92 5.33 -21.88
N SER A 201 -14.14 5.41 -21.35
CA SER A 201 -14.59 6.54 -20.53
C SER A 201 -13.74 6.67 -19.27
N GLU A 202 -13.55 5.57 -18.54
CA GLU A 202 -12.68 5.53 -17.36
C GLU A 202 -11.23 5.89 -17.72
N LEU A 203 -10.68 5.34 -18.81
CA LEU A 203 -9.30 5.61 -19.21
C LEU A 203 -9.08 7.09 -19.55
N GLY A 204 -10.05 7.74 -20.20
CA GLY A 204 -9.99 9.18 -20.45
C GLY A 204 -9.95 9.98 -19.15
N GLU A 205 -10.73 9.61 -18.14
CA GLU A 205 -10.69 10.25 -16.82
C GLU A 205 -9.33 10.02 -16.12
N VAL A 206 -8.84 8.77 -16.13
CA VAL A 206 -7.54 8.40 -15.53
C VAL A 206 -6.39 9.19 -16.16
N LEU A 207 -6.40 9.36 -17.48
CA LEU A 207 -5.37 10.12 -18.18
C LEU A 207 -5.56 11.64 -18.10
N GLY A 208 -6.65 12.11 -17.46
CA GLY A 208 -6.97 13.53 -17.34
C GLY A 208 -7.40 14.18 -18.65
N MET A 209 -7.98 13.41 -19.58
CA MET A 209 -8.55 13.92 -20.82
C MET A 209 -9.88 14.64 -20.53
N PRO A 210 -10.08 15.89 -20.99
CA PRO A 210 -11.34 16.57 -20.83
C PRO A 210 -12.43 15.94 -21.71
N ALA A 211 -13.67 15.93 -21.21
CA ALA A 211 -14.83 15.47 -21.98
C ALA A 211 -15.09 16.37 -23.23
N PRO A 212 -15.64 15.82 -24.32
CA PRO A 212 -16.05 14.42 -24.50
C PRO A 212 -14.87 13.48 -24.80
N ILE A 213 -14.86 12.32 -24.13
CA ILE A 213 -13.81 11.31 -24.29
C ILE A 213 -14.07 10.49 -25.56
N ARG A 214 -13.10 10.48 -26.47
CA ARG A 214 -13.14 9.74 -27.74
C ARG A 214 -11.81 9.02 -27.96
N MET A 215 -11.87 7.80 -28.50
CA MET A 215 -10.69 6.94 -28.61
C MET A 215 -9.57 7.47 -29.49
N GLY A 216 -9.87 8.03 -30.66
CA GLY A 216 -8.84 8.57 -31.56
C GLY A 216 -7.96 9.63 -30.86
N PRO A 217 -8.56 10.72 -30.32
CA PRO A 217 -7.83 11.71 -29.55
C PRO A 217 -7.18 11.16 -28.28
N LEU A 218 -7.87 10.30 -27.53
CA LEU A 218 -7.35 9.66 -26.31
C LEU A 218 -6.05 8.91 -26.62
N ARG A 219 -6.07 8.10 -27.68
CA ARG A 219 -4.94 7.29 -28.11
C ARG A 219 -3.73 8.15 -28.47
N ILE A 220 -3.93 9.11 -29.38
CA ILE A 220 -2.82 9.87 -29.99
C ILE A 220 -2.22 10.86 -28.97
N ARG A 221 -3.06 11.53 -28.18
CA ARG A 221 -2.62 12.66 -27.35
C ARG A 221 -2.29 12.29 -25.91
N TYR A 222 -2.82 11.18 -25.41
CA TYR A 222 -2.69 10.82 -23.99
C TYR A 222 -2.09 9.43 -23.80
N LEU A 223 -2.73 8.39 -24.37
CA LEU A 223 -2.34 7.00 -24.10
C LEU A 223 -0.97 6.65 -24.70
N LYS A 224 -0.73 6.94 -25.99
CA LYS A 224 0.54 6.63 -26.63
C LYS A 224 1.72 7.35 -25.95
N PRO A 225 1.66 8.68 -25.71
CA PRO A 225 2.71 9.36 -24.97
C PRO A 225 2.90 8.81 -23.54
N ALA A 226 1.82 8.46 -22.85
CA ALA A 226 1.92 7.87 -21.51
C ALA A 226 2.62 6.51 -21.53
N LEU A 227 2.34 5.64 -22.51
CA LEU A 227 2.99 4.33 -22.63
C LEU A 227 4.47 4.45 -22.99
N GLU A 228 4.85 5.38 -23.87
CA GLU A 228 6.26 5.67 -24.19
C GLU A 228 7.01 6.14 -22.93
N ASP A 229 6.40 7.06 -22.17
CA ASP A 229 6.96 7.60 -20.93
C ASP A 229 7.14 6.50 -19.85
N LEU A 230 6.15 5.60 -19.72
CA LEU A 230 6.26 4.44 -18.82
C LEU A 230 7.35 3.46 -19.25
N ALA A 231 7.50 3.19 -20.54
CA ALA A 231 8.50 2.27 -21.06
C ALA A 231 9.93 2.77 -20.80
N ASP A 232 10.16 4.07 -20.91
CA ASP A 232 11.47 4.71 -20.70
C ASP A 232 11.88 4.75 -19.23
N HIS A 233 10.92 4.87 -18.31
CA HIS A 233 11.22 5.27 -16.93
C HIS A 233 10.79 4.25 -15.87
N THR A 234 9.91 3.30 -16.17
CA THR A 234 9.43 2.32 -15.18
C THR A 234 10.34 1.10 -15.12
N SER A 235 10.98 0.88 -13.96
CA SER A 235 11.81 -0.33 -13.73
C SER A 235 11.01 -1.53 -13.23
N ALA A 236 9.88 -1.30 -12.56
CA ALA A 236 9.12 -2.36 -11.87
C ALA A 236 8.31 -3.28 -12.80
N PHE A 237 7.88 -2.79 -13.96
CA PHE A 237 7.08 -3.56 -14.92
C PHE A 237 7.18 -2.99 -16.33
N THR A 238 6.82 -3.79 -17.32
CA THR A 238 6.53 -3.35 -18.69
C THR A 238 5.04 -3.42 -18.93
N VAL A 239 4.53 -2.54 -19.80
CA VAL A 239 3.11 -2.50 -20.16
C VAL A 239 2.96 -2.32 -21.66
N THR A 240 2.06 -3.09 -22.25
CA THR A 240 1.53 -2.87 -23.60
C THR A 240 0.02 -2.68 -23.52
N ALA A 241 -0.56 -2.02 -24.51
CA ALA A 241 -1.99 -1.74 -24.54
C ALA A 241 -2.60 -2.19 -25.87
N GLU A 242 -3.73 -2.88 -25.79
CA GLU A 242 -4.52 -3.32 -26.94
C GLU A 242 -5.93 -2.78 -26.84
N GLU A 243 -6.46 -2.28 -27.96
CA GLU A 243 -7.82 -1.74 -28.02
C GLU A 243 -8.83 -2.89 -28.16
N ALA A 244 -9.76 -3.01 -27.22
CA ALA A 244 -10.84 -3.97 -27.30
C ALA A 244 -12.04 -3.35 -28.02
N LYS A 245 -12.49 -4.03 -29.07
CA LYS A 245 -13.63 -3.64 -29.91
C LYS A 245 -14.85 -4.49 -29.59
N ASP A 246 -16.03 -3.90 -29.69
CA ASP A 246 -17.30 -4.63 -29.69
C ASP A 246 -17.57 -5.32 -31.03
N GLU A 247 -18.68 -6.07 -31.07
CA GLU A 247 -19.19 -6.75 -32.28
C GLU A 247 -19.46 -5.77 -33.44
N LEU A 248 -19.65 -4.48 -33.14
CA LEU A 248 -19.88 -3.40 -34.10
C LEU A 248 -18.58 -2.65 -34.47
N GLY A 249 -17.42 -3.12 -34.00
CA GLY A 249 -16.11 -2.53 -34.27
C GLY A 249 -15.80 -1.24 -33.51
N ARG A 250 -16.63 -0.84 -32.53
CA ARG A 250 -16.41 0.33 -31.67
C ARG A 250 -15.51 -0.04 -30.50
N ASN A 251 -14.57 0.83 -30.19
CA ASN A 251 -13.67 0.65 -29.06
C ASN A 251 -14.43 0.88 -27.74
N ILE A 252 -14.61 -0.17 -26.94
CA ILE A 252 -15.30 -0.10 -25.63
C ILE A 252 -14.29 -0.01 -24.49
N SER A 253 -13.14 -0.65 -24.61
CA SER A 253 -12.12 -0.70 -23.57
C SER A 253 -10.70 -0.81 -24.13
N VAL A 254 -9.72 -0.66 -23.25
CA VAL A 254 -8.31 -0.91 -23.53
C VAL A 254 -7.81 -1.96 -22.54
N ALA A 255 -7.22 -3.03 -23.06
CA ALA A 255 -6.58 -4.07 -22.28
C ALA A 255 -5.09 -3.76 -22.14
N PHE A 256 -4.64 -3.58 -20.89
CA PHE A 256 -3.23 -3.39 -20.56
C PHE A 256 -2.61 -4.72 -20.16
N SER A 257 -1.66 -5.20 -20.96
CA SER A 257 -0.87 -6.39 -20.63
C SER A 257 0.37 -5.96 -19.86
N VAL A 258 0.36 -6.22 -18.54
CA VAL A 258 1.42 -5.78 -17.61
C VAL A 258 2.29 -6.97 -17.21
N ARG A 259 3.58 -6.92 -17.53
CA ARG A 259 4.57 -7.92 -17.11
C ARG A 259 5.45 -7.33 -16.02
N LEU A 260 5.40 -7.91 -14.83
CA LEU A 260 6.27 -7.50 -13.73
C LEU A 260 7.73 -7.87 -14.03
N ARG A 261 8.65 -6.96 -13.74
CA ARG A 261 10.09 -7.21 -13.82
C ARG A 261 10.59 -7.78 -12.48
N PRO A 262 11.76 -8.46 -12.49
CA PRO A 262 12.38 -8.91 -11.26
C PRO A 262 12.58 -7.73 -10.28
N PRO A 263 12.27 -7.91 -8.99
CA PRO A 263 12.40 -6.83 -8.01
C PRO A 263 13.88 -6.44 -7.83
N GLU A 264 14.12 -5.15 -7.69
CA GLU A 264 15.46 -4.62 -7.43
C GLU A 264 15.84 -4.78 -5.94
N MET A 265 17.12 -4.95 -5.65
CA MET A 265 17.62 -5.12 -4.28
C MET A 265 17.23 -3.96 -3.35
N ARG A 266 17.19 -2.73 -3.89
CA ARG A 266 16.84 -1.53 -3.14
C ARG A 266 15.35 -1.51 -2.74
N THR A 267 14.47 -1.96 -3.64
CA THR A 267 13.02 -1.97 -3.45
C THR A 267 12.50 -3.28 -2.87
N ALA A 268 13.31 -4.33 -2.75
CA ALA A 268 12.89 -5.59 -2.16
C ALA A 268 12.61 -5.44 -0.64
N ALA A 269 11.45 -5.95 -0.23
CA ALA A 269 11.04 -5.94 1.17
C ALA A 269 11.95 -6.86 2.00
N ALA A 270 12.41 -6.41 3.17
CA ALA A 270 13.05 -7.29 4.14
C ALA A 270 11.98 -7.83 5.11
N ARG A 271 11.80 -9.15 5.17
CA ARG A 271 11.00 -9.76 6.24
C ARG A 271 11.77 -9.70 7.56
N LEU A 272 11.07 -9.45 8.66
CA LEU A 272 11.65 -9.64 10.00
C LEU A 272 11.79 -11.15 10.24
N LEU A 273 13.03 -11.64 10.19
CA LEU A 273 13.39 -12.98 10.64
C LEU A 273 13.99 -12.89 12.04
N ASP A 274 13.76 -13.91 12.86
CA ASP A 274 14.41 -14.03 14.16
C ASP A 274 15.92 -14.25 14.01
N LYS A 275 16.69 -13.89 15.05
CA LYS A 275 18.15 -14.05 15.04
C LYS A 275 18.57 -15.51 14.87
N GLU A 276 17.76 -16.45 15.37
CA GLU A 276 18.01 -17.89 15.24
C GLU A 276 17.95 -18.36 13.78
N SER A 277 16.97 -17.91 12.97
CA SER A 277 16.91 -18.23 11.53
C SER A 277 18.09 -17.68 10.73
N LEU A 278 18.81 -16.68 11.24
CA LEU A 278 19.99 -16.08 10.61
C LEU A 278 21.32 -16.57 11.19
N SER A 279 21.28 -17.41 12.24
CA SER A 279 22.47 -17.90 12.95
C SER A 279 23.44 -18.66 12.04
N PHE A 280 22.93 -19.35 11.01
CA PHE A 280 23.76 -20.05 10.04
C PHE A 280 24.68 -19.10 9.25
N LEU A 281 24.25 -17.87 8.96
CA LEU A 281 25.10 -16.91 8.24
C LEU A 281 26.26 -16.44 9.10
N GLN A 282 26.04 -16.29 10.40
CA GLN A 282 27.10 -16.00 11.35
C GLN A 282 28.05 -17.20 11.52
N ALA A 283 27.55 -18.43 11.38
CA ALA A 283 28.33 -19.65 11.46
C ALA A 283 29.20 -19.92 10.21
N HIS A 284 28.89 -19.31 9.06
CA HIS A 284 29.58 -19.59 7.78
C HIS A 284 30.12 -18.33 7.06
N PRO A 285 31.07 -17.59 7.66
CA PRO A 285 31.68 -16.41 7.06
C PRO A 285 32.59 -16.75 5.86
N ASP A 286 32.69 -15.86 4.88
CA ASP A 286 33.63 -15.91 3.75
C ASP A 286 34.68 -14.78 3.90
N ALA A 287 35.63 -14.70 2.96
CA ALA A 287 36.56 -13.57 2.87
C ALA A 287 35.78 -12.25 2.75
N PRO A 288 36.29 -11.14 3.33
CA PRO A 288 35.56 -9.87 3.38
C PRO A 288 35.07 -9.35 2.02
N ALA A 289 35.83 -9.58 0.94
CA ALA A 289 35.48 -9.17 -0.41
C ALA A 289 34.25 -9.91 -0.99
N PHE A 290 33.93 -11.11 -0.50
CA PHE A 290 32.85 -11.96 -1.00
C PHE A 290 31.72 -12.16 0.03
N GLN A 291 31.86 -11.58 1.21
CA GLN A 291 30.94 -11.76 2.32
C GLN A 291 29.59 -11.10 2.03
N LEU A 292 28.52 -11.90 2.02
CA LEU A 292 27.15 -11.41 1.90
C LEU A 292 26.59 -10.96 3.26
N ARG A 293 25.79 -9.89 3.26
CA ARG A 293 25.01 -9.45 4.43
C ARG A 293 23.76 -10.31 4.57
N ALA A 294 23.37 -10.57 5.83
CA ALA A 294 22.14 -11.29 6.13
C ALA A 294 20.88 -10.57 5.59
N SER A 295 20.87 -9.23 5.63
CA SER A 295 19.77 -8.43 5.08
C SER A 295 19.56 -8.64 3.59
N THR A 296 20.63 -8.83 2.80
CA THR A 296 20.57 -9.11 1.35
C THR A 296 19.84 -10.41 1.08
N LEU A 297 20.21 -11.48 1.80
CA LEU A 297 19.57 -12.78 1.66
C LEU A 297 18.10 -12.74 2.10
N VAL A 298 17.81 -12.10 3.23
CA VAL A 298 16.42 -11.93 3.70
C VAL A 298 15.55 -11.19 2.67
N LYS A 299 16.08 -10.12 2.06
CA LYS A 299 15.42 -9.41 0.97
C LYS A 299 15.17 -10.33 -0.22
N LEU A 300 16.14 -11.16 -0.59
CA LEU A 300 16.05 -12.05 -1.75
C LEU A 300 14.93 -13.07 -1.56
N GLY A 301 14.89 -13.75 -0.40
CA GLY A 301 13.82 -14.73 -0.13
C GLY A 301 12.44 -14.10 0.04
N SER A 302 12.36 -12.79 0.26
CA SER A 302 11.10 -12.05 0.27
C SER A 302 10.67 -11.62 -1.13
N ALA A 303 11.64 -11.35 -2.01
CA ALA A 303 11.47 -10.94 -3.40
C ALA A 303 11.07 -12.10 -4.31
N LEU A 304 11.65 -13.29 -4.10
CA LEU A 304 11.38 -14.46 -4.92
C LEU A 304 10.34 -15.39 -4.25
N PRO A 305 9.31 -15.84 -4.98
CA PRO A 305 8.42 -16.90 -4.51
C PRO A 305 9.24 -18.21 -4.36
N SER A 306 9.06 -18.93 -3.26
CA SER A 306 9.69 -20.26 -3.11
C SER A 306 9.16 -21.19 -4.18
N ARG A 307 10.07 -21.80 -4.95
CA ARG A 307 9.78 -22.82 -5.97
C ARG A 307 9.86 -24.24 -5.39
N ARG A 308 10.63 -24.43 -4.32
CA ARG A 308 10.92 -25.75 -3.74
C ARG A 308 9.95 -26.20 -2.66
N VAL A 309 9.18 -25.28 -2.07
CA VAL A 309 8.17 -25.64 -1.06
C VAL A 309 6.82 -25.04 -1.46
N THR A 310 5.88 -25.91 -1.83
CA THR A 310 4.46 -25.57 -1.94
C THR A 310 4.04 -24.80 -0.70
N GLN A 311 3.50 -23.59 -0.89
CA GLN A 311 2.96 -22.83 0.23
C GLN A 311 2.02 -23.74 1.04
N PRO A 312 2.20 -23.82 2.37
CA PRO A 312 1.31 -24.64 3.17
C PRO A 312 -0.14 -24.20 2.95
N LYS A 313 -1.05 -25.14 2.68
CA LYS A 313 -2.49 -24.88 2.66
C LYS A 313 -2.88 -24.12 3.94
N ALA A 314 -3.85 -23.20 3.82
CA ALA A 314 -4.40 -22.49 4.97
C ALA A 314 -4.78 -23.51 6.07
N GLY A 315 -4.23 -23.34 7.29
CA GLY A 315 -4.43 -24.26 8.42
C GLY A 315 -3.35 -25.32 8.64
N SER A 316 -2.35 -25.47 7.74
CA SER A 316 -1.27 -26.45 7.95
C SER A 316 -0.27 -26.00 9.03
N ARG A 317 0.20 -26.96 9.85
CA ARG A 317 1.27 -26.75 10.85
C ARG A 317 2.68 -26.53 10.26
N ARG A 318 2.90 -26.72 8.95
CA ARG A 318 4.21 -26.50 8.32
C ARG A 318 4.54 -25.00 8.35
N ARG A 319 5.62 -24.64 9.05
CA ARG A 319 6.06 -23.24 9.18
C ARG A 319 6.58 -22.73 7.82
N PRO A 320 6.08 -21.59 7.30
CA PRO A 320 6.59 -20.95 6.08
C PRO A 320 8.09 -20.56 6.15
N VAL A 321 8.66 -20.52 7.35
CA VAL A 321 10.04 -20.08 7.62
C VAL A 321 11.07 -21.12 7.16
N ALA A 322 10.76 -22.42 7.25
CA ALA A 322 11.68 -23.49 6.82
C ALA A 322 11.87 -23.50 5.30
N ALA A 323 10.81 -23.17 4.54
CA ALA A 323 10.86 -23.00 3.09
C ALA A 323 11.82 -21.86 2.69
N LEU A 324 11.70 -20.72 3.37
CA LEU A 324 12.54 -19.55 3.12
C LEU A 324 14.01 -19.86 3.36
N ALA A 325 14.35 -20.48 4.49
CA ALA A 325 15.74 -20.79 4.83
C ALA A 325 16.37 -21.73 3.77
N SER A 326 15.62 -22.74 3.31
CA SER A 326 16.09 -23.69 2.28
C SER A 326 16.38 -23.01 0.95
N GLU A 327 15.54 -22.07 0.50
CA GLU A 327 15.76 -21.29 -0.72
C GLU A 327 16.98 -20.37 -0.60
N LEU A 328 17.14 -19.69 0.53
CA LEU A 328 18.33 -18.85 0.79
C LEU A 328 19.63 -19.66 0.74
N HIS A 329 19.59 -20.87 1.29
CA HIS A 329 20.72 -21.80 1.21
C HIS A 329 21.00 -22.25 -0.22
N ALA A 330 19.98 -22.53 -1.03
CA ALA A 330 20.14 -22.93 -2.43
C ALA A 330 20.84 -21.82 -3.23
N TRP A 331 20.35 -20.58 -3.15
CA TRP A 331 20.97 -19.44 -3.84
C TRP A 331 22.38 -19.14 -3.36
N ARG A 332 22.64 -19.22 -2.04
CA ARG A 332 24.00 -19.07 -1.51
C ARG A 332 24.95 -20.14 -2.05
N ARG A 333 24.49 -21.38 -2.20
CA ARG A 333 25.33 -22.47 -2.75
C ARG A 333 25.65 -22.26 -4.22
N LEU A 334 24.68 -21.80 -5.03
CA LEU A 334 24.91 -21.43 -6.43
C LEU A 334 25.91 -20.28 -6.54
N TRP A 335 25.80 -19.27 -5.68
CA TRP A 335 26.77 -18.18 -5.59
C TRP A 335 28.19 -18.68 -5.30
N LEU A 336 28.34 -19.60 -4.33
CA LEU A 336 29.66 -20.16 -4.03
C LEU A 336 30.24 -20.98 -5.18
N ALA A 337 29.40 -21.71 -5.92
CA ALA A 337 29.82 -22.43 -7.11
C ALA A 337 30.28 -21.47 -8.22
N ALA A 338 29.54 -20.37 -8.45
CA ALA A 338 29.92 -19.33 -9.41
C ALA A 338 31.24 -18.63 -9.01
N LEU A 339 31.47 -18.41 -7.71
CA LEU A 339 32.74 -17.88 -7.20
C LEU A 339 33.90 -18.86 -7.38
N ASP A 340 33.69 -20.15 -7.09
CA ASP A 340 34.73 -21.18 -7.29
C ASP A 340 35.10 -21.28 -8.77
N GLU A 341 34.09 -21.32 -9.65
CA GLU A 341 34.26 -21.25 -11.11
C GLU A 341 35.07 -20.02 -11.53
N ALA A 342 34.72 -18.83 -11.02
CA ALA A 342 35.37 -17.58 -11.37
C ALA A 342 36.82 -17.48 -10.90
N ILE A 343 37.12 -18.00 -9.71
CA ILE A 343 38.47 -17.95 -9.12
C ILE A 343 39.38 -19.02 -9.72
N THR A 344 38.85 -20.22 -9.98
CA THR A 344 39.63 -21.33 -10.55
C THR A 344 39.73 -21.26 -12.07
N GLY A 345 38.86 -20.48 -12.73
CA GLY A 345 38.75 -20.42 -14.19
C GLY A 345 38.18 -21.70 -14.81
N THR A 346 37.62 -22.61 -14.01
CA THR A 346 37.08 -23.88 -14.49
C THR A 346 35.59 -23.74 -14.79
N ALA A 347 35.21 -23.66 -16.06
CA ALA A 347 33.83 -23.52 -16.50
C ALA A 347 32.95 -24.72 -16.04
N LEU A 348 31.84 -24.45 -15.37
CA LEU A 348 30.84 -25.46 -14.99
C LEU A 348 29.76 -25.63 -16.06
N THR A 349 29.49 -24.57 -16.81
CA THR A 349 28.50 -24.49 -17.90
C THR A 349 28.99 -23.50 -18.97
N THR A 350 28.32 -23.48 -20.13
CA THR A 350 28.60 -22.49 -21.21
C THR A 350 28.34 -21.05 -20.78
N GLY A 351 27.50 -20.84 -19.76
CA GLY A 351 27.26 -19.54 -19.14
C GLY A 351 28.50 -18.90 -18.50
N PHE A 352 29.58 -19.66 -18.27
CA PHE A 352 30.87 -19.12 -17.80
C PHE A 352 31.39 -17.98 -18.70
N GLU A 353 31.30 -18.16 -20.02
CA GLU A 353 31.84 -17.21 -21.01
C GLU A 353 30.80 -16.14 -21.37
N THR A 354 29.54 -16.56 -21.52
CA THR A 354 28.46 -15.71 -22.04
C THR A 354 27.76 -14.88 -20.96
N GLY A 355 27.66 -15.39 -19.73
CA GLY A 355 26.92 -14.77 -18.64
C GLY A 355 27.53 -13.46 -18.15
N ALA A 356 26.66 -12.49 -17.80
CA ALA A 356 27.09 -11.18 -17.29
C ALA A 356 27.70 -11.23 -15.87
N TYR A 357 27.29 -12.21 -15.06
CA TYR A 357 27.71 -12.39 -13.68
C TYR A 357 28.33 -13.77 -13.44
N ARG A 358 29.19 -14.20 -14.38
CA ARG A 358 29.91 -15.48 -14.34
C ARG A 358 31.39 -15.26 -14.69
N GLY A 359 32.23 -16.24 -14.34
CA GLY A 359 33.66 -16.20 -14.65
C GLY A 359 34.36 -14.91 -14.21
N ARG A 360 35.23 -14.35 -15.07
CA ARG A 360 35.97 -13.13 -14.73
C ARG A 360 35.05 -11.91 -14.53
N LYS A 361 33.98 -11.80 -15.34
CA LYS A 361 33.00 -10.70 -15.26
C LYS A 361 32.32 -10.64 -13.89
N LEU A 362 32.15 -11.78 -13.22
CA LEU A 362 31.65 -11.83 -11.85
C LEU A 362 32.61 -11.13 -10.88
N LEU A 363 33.91 -11.39 -10.96
CA LEU A 363 34.91 -10.78 -10.08
C LEU A 363 35.00 -9.27 -10.31
N ASP A 364 35.01 -8.85 -11.59
CA ASP A 364 35.05 -7.43 -11.94
C ASP A 364 33.78 -6.69 -11.46
N ALA A 365 32.62 -7.35 -11.49
CA ALA A 365 31.37 -6.80 -10.94
C ALA A 365 31.42 -6.68 -9.40
N ILE A 366 31.99 -7.66 -8.70
CA ILE A 366 32.18 -7.60 -7.24
C ILE A 366 33.10 -6.44 -6.86
N GLU A 367 34.17 -6.23 -7.61
CA GLU A 367 35.09 -5.11 -7.38
C GLU A 367 34.41 -3.75 -7.60
N ARG A 368 33.57 -3.64 -8.63
CA ARG A 368 32.86 -2.41 -8.98
C ARG A 368 31.68 -2.08 -8.07
N ASP A 369 30.81 -3.06 -7.79
CA ASP A 369 29.50 -2.85 -7.14
C ASP A 369 29.39 -3.46 -5.72
N GLY A 370 30.39 -4.24 -5.32
CA GLY A 370 30.38 -5.02 -4.09
C GLY A 370 29.66 -6.36 -4.20
N ALA A 371 29.92 -7.24 -3.23
CA ALA A 371 29.41 -8.62 -3.23
C ALA A 371 27.88 -8.71 -3.16
N ASP A 372 27.21 -7.89 -2.35
CA ASP A 372 25.76 -7.98 -2.18
C ASP A 372 24.97 -7.60 -3.45
N THR A 373 25.35 -6.48 -4.07
CA THR A 373 24.71 -5.98 -5.30
C THR A 373 24.93 -6.97 -6.43
N THR A 374 26.16 -7.48 -6.55
CA THR A 374 26.52 -8.46 -7.58
C THR A 374 25.82 -9.79 -7.35
N PHE A 375 25.73 -10.26 -6.11
CA PHE A 375 24.96 -11.46 -5.77
C PHE A 375 23.49 -11.34 -6.14
N TRP A 376 22.87 -10.18 -5.86
CA TRP A 376 21.47 -9.95 -6.27
C TRP A 376 21.32 -10.01 -7.78
N ALA A 377 22.18 -9.32 -8.52
CA ALA A 377 22.14 -9.28 -9.97
C ALA A 377 22.41 -10.66 -10.60
N PHE A 378 23.36 -11.42 -10.04
CA PHE A 378 23.61 -12.82 -10.37
C PHE A 378 22.33 -13.67 -10.21
N VAL A 379 21.68 -13.61 -9.05
CA VAL A 379 20.46 -14.40 -8.82
C VAL A 379 19.33 -13.98 -9.77
N MET A 380 19.16 -12.68 -10.05
CA MET A 380 18.12 -12.24 -10.99
C MET A 380 18.41 -12.70 -12.43
N ALA A 381 19.68 -12.67 -12.87
CA ALA A 381 20.08 -13.22 -14.17
C ALA A 381 19.83 -14.73 -14.25
N GLU A 382 20.12 -15.46 -13.17
CA GLU A 382 19.89 -16.91 -13.08
C GLU A 382 18.39 -17.26 -13.03
N VAL A 383 17.55 -16.39 -12.47
CA VAL A 383 16.10 -16.54 -12.46
C VAL A 383 15.48 -16.26 -13.84
N ASP A 384 16.03 -15.30 -14.58
CA ASP A 384 15.55 -14.89 -15.91
C ASP A 384 16.05 -15.83 -17.02
N SER A 385 17.27 -16.34 -16.89
CA SER A 385 17.87 -17.31 -17.82
C SER A 385 18.64 -18.39 -17.03
N PRO A 386 17.93 -19.43 -16.54
CA PRO A 386 18.54 -20.49 -15.73
C PRO A 386 19.61 -21.27 -16.49
N ASP A 387 20.78 -21.42 -15.89
CA ASP A 387 21.94 -22.13 -16.43
C ASP A 387 22.64 -22.93 -15.32
N LEU A 388 23.29 -22.25 -14.37
CA LEU A 388 23.96 -22.90 -13.25
C LEU A 388 22.97 -23.61 -12.33
N GLN A 389 21.80 -23.01 -12.13
CA GLN A 389 20.70 -23.60 -11.37
C GLN A 389 20.27 -24.92 -12.01
N VAL A 390 20.12 -24.98 -13.34
CA VAL A 390 19.70 -26.20 -14.05
C VAL A 390 20.74 -27.31 -13.87
N ARG A 391 22.04 -26.96 -13.96
CA ARG A 391 23.14 -27.91 -13.79
C ARG A 391 23.27 -28.44 -12.35
N LEU A 392 23.00 -27.58 -11.37
CA LEU A 392 23.28 -27.84 -9.95
C LEU A 392 22.03 -28.02 -9.09
N ASP A 393 20.83 -28.07 -9.67
CA ASP A 393 19.60 -28.35 -8.92
C ASP A 393 19.72 -29.75 -8.30
N THR A 394 19.51 -29.84 -6.99
CA THR A 394 19.89 -30.99 -6.15
C THR A 394 18.93 -32.18 -6.28
N GLY A 395 18.25 -32.30 -7.43
CA GLY A 395 17.23 -33.32 -7.68
C GLY A 395 17.76 -34.67 -8.17
N ALA A 396 18.98 -34.80 -8.71
CA ALA A 396 19.32 -36.07 -9.40
C ALA A 396 20.79 -36.52 -9.55
N SER A 397 21.85 -35.75 -9.25
CA SER A 397 23.23 -36.21 -9.53
C SER A 397 24.24 -36.06 -8.38
N ASN A 398 25.02 -37.12 -8.15
CA ASN A 398 26.16 -37.13 -7.21
C ASN A 398 27.24 -36.09 -7.58
N GLU A 399 27.34 -35.75 -8.85
CA GLU A 399 28.30 -34.77 -9.36
C GLU A 399 27.95 -33.36 -8.87
N ALA A 400 26.68 -32.94 -8.98
CA ALA A 400 26.24 -31.64 -8.48
C ALA A 400 26.52 -31.48 -6.97
N ILE A 401 26.30 -32.54 -6.19
CA ILE A 401 26.60 -32.55 -4.75
C ILE A 401 28.10 -32.34 -4.50
N ARG A 402 28.97 -33.04 -5.23
CA ARG A 402 30.43 -32.89 -5.10
C ARG A 402 30.90 -31.48 -5.48
N THR A 403 30.37 -30.92 -6.56
CA THR A 403 30.71 -29.56 -7.00
C THR A 403 30.33 -28.52 -5.94
N LEU A 404 29.12 -28.61 -5.38
CA LEU A 404 28.68 -27.70 -4.32
C LEU A 404 29.50 -27.89 -3.02
N ALA A 405 29.90 -29.12 -2.70
CA ALA A 405 30.77 -29.40 -1.55
C ALA A 405 32.19 -28.84 -1.74
N LYS A 406 32.75 -28.95 -2.95
CA LYS A 406 34.05 -28.36 -3.32
C LYS A 406 34.01 -26.84 -3.16
N ALA A 407 32.96 -26.18 -3.66
CA ALA A 407 32.78 -24.74 -3.53
C ALA A 407 32.68 -24.27 -2.06
N GLU A 408 32.00 -25.04 -1.20
CA GLU A 408 31.92 -24.76 0.24
C GLU A 408 33.27 -24.98 0.94
N ALA A 409 34.06 -25.98 0.54
CA ALA A 409 35.42 -26.16 1.04
C ALA A 409 36.35 -25.01 0.63
N ALA A 410 36.26 -24.56 -0.63
CA ALA A 410 36.99 -23.41 -1.13
C ALA A 410 36.67 -22.13 -0.34
N ARG A 411 35.41 -21.91 0.04
CA ARG A 411 35.00 -20.82 0.95
C ARG A 411 35.75 -20.86 2.28
N VAL A 412 35.82 -22.03 2.91
CA VAL A 412 36.49 -22.18 4.21
C VAL A 412 37.97 -21.80 4.09
N LEU A 413 38.64 -22.20 3.01
CA LEU A 413 40.02 -21.85 2.74
C LEU A 413 40.18 -20.32 2.58
N ARG A 414 39.38 -19.69 1.70
CA ARG A 414 39.40 -18.23 1.50
C ARG A 414 39.23 -17.46 2.81
N PHE A 415 38.28 -17.86 3.66
CA PHE A 415 38.07 -17.21 4.96
C PHE A 415 39.28 -17.35 5.89
N ARG A 416 39.90 -18.54 5.93
CA ARG A 416 41.09 -18.79 6.74
C ARG A 416 42.27 -17.93 6.27
N ASP A 417 42.47 -17.83 4.96
CA ASP A 417 43.55 -17.06 4.36
C ASP A 417 43.37 -15.57 4.63
N ALA A 418 42.17 -15.02 4.39
CA ALA A 418 41.87 -13.62 4.69
C ALA A 418 42.03 -13.28 6.19
N ARG A 419 41.68 -14.22 7.08
CA ARG A 419 41.90 -14.05 8.52
C ARG A 419 43.38 -14.10 8.88
N ALA A 420 44.17 -14.95 8.23
CA ALA A 420 45.61 -15.02 8.41
C ALA A 420 46.29 -13.73 7.95
N GLU A 421 45.90 -13.20 6.79
CA GLU A 421 46.35 -11.90 6.28
C GLU A 421 46.00 -10.76 7.23
N ARG A 422 44.75 -10.69 7.71
CA ARG A 422 44.35 -9.66 8.69
C ARG A 422 45.17 -9.76 9.99
N ARG A 423 45.49 -10.97 10.44
CA ARG A 423 46.39 -11.16 11.59
C ARG A 423 47.82 -10.71 11.29
N ARG A 424 48.34 -10.95 10.08
CA ARG A 424 49.65 -10.46 9.65
C ARG A 424 49.66 -8.92 9.60
N ALA A 425 48.65 -8.30 8.99
CA ALA A 425 48.49 -6.86 8.93
C ALA A 425 48.38 -6.22 10.32
N LEU A 426 47.60 -6.81 11.23
CA LEU A 426 47.52 -6.33 12.63
C LEU A 426 48.84 -6.48 13.39
N ARG A 427 49.62 -7.53 13.13
CA ARG A 427 50.96 -7.67 13.70
C ARG A 427 51.92 -6.62 13.14
N HIS A 428 51.85 -6.36 11.84
CA HIS A 428 52.64 -5.31 11.18
C HIS A 428 52.31 -3.93 11.75
N ALA A 429 51.03 -3.57 11.81
CA ALA A 429 50.55 -2.31 12.39
C ALA A 429 50.97 -2.14 13.86
N ARG A 430 50.95 -3.23 14.65
CA ARG A 430 51.47 -3.21 16.03
C ARG A 430 52.99 -3.05 16.09
N ALA A 431 53.73 -3.68 15.18
CA ALA A 431 55.19 -3.54 15.09
C ALA A 431 55.58 -2.12 14.66
N GLU A 432 54.78 -1.47 13.82
CA GLU A 432 54.93 -0.08 13.39
C GLU A 432 54.42 0.94 14.42
N GLY A 433 53.87 0.49 15.55
CA GLY A 433 53.37 1.37 16.62
C GLY A 433 52.07 2.11 16.32
N THR A 434 51.36 1.77 15.24
CA THR A 434 50.11 2.44 14.85
C THR A 434 48.90 2.01 15.68
N ILE A 435 48.98 0.89 16.42
CA ILE A 435 47.90 0.36 17.26
C ILE A 435 48.45 -0.08 18.63
N PRO A 436 47.78 0.25 19.76
CA PRO A 436 48.23 -0.14 21.10
C PRO A 436 48.26 -1.67 21.33
N PRO A 437 49.10 -2.15 22.27
CA PRO A 437 49.22 -3.56 22.61
C PRO A 437 47.92 -4.13 23.20
N ALA A 438 47.67 -5.42 22.97
CA ALA A 438 46.41 -6.06 23.39
C ALA A 438 46.33 -6.22 24.91
N THR A 439 45.24 -5.74 25.52
CA THR A 439 44.94 -5.98 26.93
C THR A 439 44.29 -7.36 27.14
N PRO A 440 44.75 -8.17 28.11
CA PRO A 440 44.14 -9.47 28.40
C PRO A 440 42.78 -9.30 29.09
N LYS A 441 41.76 -10.04 28.63
CA LYS A 441 40.40 -10.03 29.23
C LYS A 441 40.31 -10.99 30.42
N SER A 442 39.92 -10.49 31.59
CA SER A 442 39.53 -11.29 32.76
C SER A 442 38.10 -11.84 32.62
N LYS A 443 37.88 -13.08 33.07
CA LYS A 443 36.56 -13.76 33.07
C LYS A 443 35.72 -13.24 34.23
N ILE A 444 34.53 -12.73 33.93
CA ILE A 444 33.51 -12.35 34.92
C ILE A 444 32.45 -13.45 34.95
N THR A 445 32.46 -14.22 36.03
CA THR A 445 31.33 -15.03 36.52
C THR A 445 31.14 -14.57 37.95
N ASP A 446 30.02 -13.91 38.26
CA ASP A 446 29.18 -14.24 39.42
C ASP A 446 28.04 -13.24 39.67
N SER A 447 26.90 -13.83 40.05
CA SER A 447 25.82 -13.32 40.92
C SER A 447 24.95 -12.15 40.46
N LEU A 448 23.68 -12.47 40.15
CA LEU A 448 22.54 -11.59 40.47
C LEU A 448 21.35 -12.43 40.96
N THR A 449 21.10 -12.36 42.25
CA THR A 449 19.94 -12.89 42.99
C THR A 449 18.70 -12.04 42.70
N MET A 450 17.52 -12.66 42.53
CA MET A 450 16.24 -11.97 42.34
C MET A 450 15.41 -11.91 43.63
N PRO A 451 14.71 -10.80 43.93
CA PRO A 451 13.71 -10.76 45.00
C PRO A 451 12.27 -11.02 44.51
N ALA A 452 11.42 -11.48 45.44
CA ALA A 452 10.05 -11.98 45.26
C ALA A 452 8.96 -10.89 45.15
N PRO A 453 7.79 -11.17 44.55
CA PRO A 453 6.69 -10.21 44.40
C PRO A 453 5.67 -10.24 45.54
N ALA A 454 5.02 -9.10 45.80
CA ALA A 454 3.98 -8.87 46.82
C ALA A 454 2.54 -9.03 46.26
N PRO A 455 1.51 -9.26 47.11
CA PRO A 455 0.17 -9.73 46.71
C PRO A 455 -0.84 -8.62 46.35
N VAL A 456 -1.88 -9.00 45.61
CA VAL A 456 -2.94 -8.15 45.02
C VAL A 456 -4.25 -8.29 45.82
N SER A 457 -4.96 -7.18 46.08
CA SER A 457 -6.27 -7.12 46.75
C SER A 457 -7.45 -7.40 45.79
N PRO A 458 -8.59 -7.94 46.28
CA PRO A 458 -9.74 -8.31 45.44
C PRO A 458 -10.76 -7.17 45.19
N PRO A 459 -11.60 -7.27 44.13
CA PRO A 459 -12.56 -6.23 43.75
C PRO A 459 -13.94 -6.38 44.41
N VAL A 460 -14.62 -5.25 44.57
CA VAL A 460 -15.97 -5.09 45.16
C VAL A 460 -17.07 -5.24 44.08
N ALA A 461 -18.20 -5.85 44.44
CA ALA A 461 -19.34 -6.17 43.57
C ALA A 461 -20.33 -4.99 43.38
N PRO A 462 -21.01 -4.86 42.22
CA PRO A 462 -22.06 -3.85 42.00
C PRO A 462 -23.49 -4.37 42.25
N ALA A 463 -24.38 -3.43 42.59
CA ALA A 463 -25.79 -3.59 42.94
C ALA A 463 -26.73 -3.76 41.71
N PRO A 464 -27.98 -4.26 41.89
CA PRO A 464 -28.82 -4.76 40.80
C PRO A 464 -29.68 -3.69 40.10
N ALA A 465 -29.99 -3.95 38.83
CA ALA A 465 -30.77 -3.10 37.91
C ALA A 465 -32.29 -3.40 37.96
N PRO A 466 -33.16 -2.44 37.58
CA PRO A 466 -34.61 -2.51 37.73
C PRO A 466 -35.32 -3.44 36.73
N ALA A 467 -36.52 -3.88 37.10
CA ALA A 467 -37.32 -4.92 36.45
C ALA A 467 -37.78 -4.59 35.01
N VAL A 468 -37.63 -5.59 34.13
CA VAL A 468 -37.98 -5.59 32.70
C VAL A 468 -39.39 -6.18 32.51
N PRO A 469 -40.21 -5.68 31.56
CA PRO A 469 -41.57 -6.17 31.29
C PRO A 469 -41.64 -7.67 30.89
N GLU A 470 -42.67 -8.38 31.35
CA GLU A 470 -42.85 -9.85 31.24
C GLU A 470 -42.84 -10.41 29.81
N ILE A 471 -43.17 -9.61 28.79
CA ILE A 471 -43.23 -10.03 27.38
C ILE A 471 -41.82 -10.30 26.81
N ASP A 472 -40.81 -9.54 27.25
CA ASP A 472 -39.43 -9.76 26.80
C ASP A 472 -38.81 -11.03 27.41
N VAL A 473 -39.30 -11.46 28.58
CA VAL A 473 -38.77 -12.65 29.26
C VAL A 473 -39.06 -13.93 28.48
N ALA A 474 -40.29 -14.09 27.97
CA ALA A 474 -40.67 -15.27 27.18
C ALA A 474 -39.96 -15.30 25.81
N LEU A 475 -39.81 -14.14 25.16
CA LEU A 475 -39.09 -14.01 23.89
C LEU A 475 -37.58 -14.24 24.06
N ALA A 476 -36.98 -13.66 25.10
CA ALA A 476 -35.58 -13.90 25.45
C ALA A 476 -35.34 -15.37 25.81
N ALA A 477 -36.26 -16.02 26.54
CA ALA A 477 -36.18 -17.45 26.84
C ALA A 477 -36.23 -18.30 25.55
N MET A 478 -37.13 -17.99 24.62
CA MET A 478 -37.23 -18.68 23.32
C MET A 478 -35.91 -18.59 22.53
N LEU A 479 -35.31 -17.40 22.49
CA LEU A 479 -34.07 -17.12 21.78
C LEU A 479 -32.80 -17.55 22.53
N SER A 480 -32.89 -17.92 23.80
CA SER A 480 -31.73 -18.37 24.59
C SER A 480 -31.46 -19.87 24.48
N THR A 481 -32.30 -20.61 23.77
CA THR A 481 -32.16 -22.06 23.56
C THR A 481 -30.97 -22.40 22.64
N GLU A 482 -30.39 -23.60 22.81
CA GLU A 482 -29.31 -24.09 21.92
C GLU A 482 -29.79 -24.26 20.47
N GLU A 483 -31.07 -24.59 20.28
CA GLU A 483 -31.71 -24.65 18.97
C GLU A 483 -31.78 -23.27 18.31
N ALA A 484 -32.14 -22.22 19.08
CA ALA A 484 -32.12 -20.85 18.59
C ALA A 484 -30.70 -20.40 18.21
N LYS A 485 -29.67 -20.78 18.97
CA LYS A 485 -28.26 -20.50 18.64
C LYS A 485 -27.83 -21.19 17.34
N ALA A 486 -28.27 -22.43 17.12
CA ALA A 486 -28.00 -23.17 15.90
C ALA A 486 -28.69 -22.52 14.68
N GLU A 487 -29.96 -22.12 14.81
CA GLU A 487 -30.67 -21.37 13.77
C GLU A 487 -30.01 -20.01 13.51
N ALA A 488 -29.57 -19.31 14.55
CA ALA A 488 -28.90 -18.01 14.43
C ALA A 488 -27.56 -18.13 13.68
N LYS A 489 -26.83 -19.22 13.91
CA LYS A 489 -25.61 -19.55 13.16
C LYS A 489 -25.91 -19.86 11.70
N LYS A 490 -26.95 -20.66 11.43
CA LYS A 490 -27.41 -20.96 10.07
C LYS A 490 -27.85 -19.69 9.33
N LEU A 491 -28.62 -18.83 9.99
CA LEU A 491 -29.09 -17.56 9.44
C LEU A 491 -27.92 -16.60 9.18
N TRP A 492 -26.90 -16.59 10.03
CA TRP A 492 -25.66 -15.83 9.79
C TRP A 492 -24.93 -16.30 8.51
N TRP A 493 -24.77 -17.62 8.33
CA TRP A 493 -24.19 -18.19 7.10
C TRP A 493 -25.05 -17.91 5.86
N TYR A 494 -26.38 -17.90 6.04
CA TYR A 494 -27.32 -17.56 4.98
C TYR A 494 -27.11 -16.13 4.46
N TRP A 495 -26.82 -15.20 5.37
CA TRP A 495 -26.54 -13.80 5.06
C TRP A 495 -25.11 -13.54 4.58
N GLN A 496 -24.15 -14.47 4.78
CA GLN A 496 -22.75 -14.26 4.43
C GLN A 496 -22.53 -13.75 2.98
N PRO A 497 -23.15 -14.31 1.93
CA PRO A 497 -22.96 -13.80 0.58
C PRO A 497 -23.43 -12.34 0.42
N ALA A 498 -24.50 -11.97 1.11
CA ALA A 498 -24.99 -10.60 1.11
C ALA A 498 -24.13 -9.67 1.97
N ALA A 499 -23.52 -10.15 3.07
CA ALA A 499 -22.54 -9.38 3.82
C ALA A 499 -21.26 -9.10 2.98
N GLU A 500 -20.80 -10.08 2.20
CA GLU A 500 -19.62 -9.94 1.33
C GLU A 500 -19.92 -9.12 0.05
N PHE A 501 -21.12 -9.29 -0.52
CA PHE A 501 -21.55 -8.58 -1.73
C PHE A 501 -22.98 -8.03 -1.61
N PRO A 502 -23.18 -6.95 -0.83
CA PRO A 502 -24.50 -6.38 -0.53
C PRO A 502 -25.35 -6.10 -1.76
N HIS A 503 -24.77 -5.47 -2.77
CA HIS A 503 -25.49 -5.01 -3.96
C HIS A 503 -25.99 -6.15 -4.86
N LEU A 504 -25.35 -7.32 -4.77
CA LEU A 504 -25.68 -8.47 -5.61
C LEU A 504 -26.67 -9.42 -4.94
N HIS A 505 -26.60 -9.54 -3.61
CA HIS A 505 -27.27 -10.64 -2.91
C HIS A 505 -28.31 -10.19 -1.86
N ALA A 506 -28.30 -8.94 -1.39
CA ALA A 506 -29.19 -8.51 -0.30
C ALA A 506 -30.68 -8.62 -0.66
N ALA A 507 -31.10 -8.09 -1.81
CA ALA A 507 -32.49 -8.16 -2.26
C ALA A 507 -32.94 -9.61 -2.46
N ALA A 508 -32.13 -10.41 -3.15
CA ALA A 508 -32.45 -11.81 -3.44
C ALA A 508 -32.60 -12.61 -2.14
N LYS A 509 -31.69 -12.44 -1.18
CA LYS A 509 -31.74 -13.14 0.12
C LYS A 509 -32.89 -12.66 1.00
N ALA A 510 -33.18 -11.36 1.03
CA ALA A 510 -34.32 -10.82 1.78
C ALA A 510 -35.66 -11.35 1.23
N LYS A 511 -35.83 -11.37 -0.09
CA LYS A 511 -37.03 -11.92 -0.74
C LYS A 511 -37.19 -13.41 -0.47
N LEU A 512 -36.11 -14.18 -0.60
CA LEU A 512 -36.16 -15.61 -0.37
C LEU A 512 -36.59 -15.95 1.07
N LEU A 513 -36.10 -15.18 2.06
CA LEU A 513 -36.57 -15.27 3.45
C LEU A 513 -38.04 -14.84 3.63
N LEU A 514 -38.51 -13.82 2.91
CA LEU A 514 -39.89 -13.36 2.99
C LEU A 514 -40.89 -14.33 2.37
N ASP A 515 -40.54 -14.91 1.22
CA ASP A 515 -41.44 -15.70 0.39
C ASP A 515 -41.63 -17.12 0.96
N GLU A 516 -40.53 -17.82 1.30
CA GLU A 516 -40.60 -19.26 1.62
C GLU A 516 -39.67 -19.70 2.76
N ASP A 517 -38.54 -19.03 3.00
CA ASP A 517 -37.50 -19.61 3.87
C ASP A 517 -37.65 -19.34 5.36
N LEU A 518 -38.28 -18.25 5.82
CA LEU A 518 -38.24 -17.93 7.25
C LEU A 518 -39.01 -18.95 8.10
N ASP A 519 -40.23 -19.31 7.69
CA ASP A 519 -41.06 -20.28 8.45
C ASP A 519 -40.56 -21.72 8.31
N LEU A 520 -39.99 -22.07 7.16
CA LEU A 520 -39.53 -23.43 6.85
C LEU A 520 -38.11 -23.69 7.35
N GLN A 521 -37.18 -22.76 7.16
CA GLN A 521 -35.77 -22.95 7.47
C GLN A 521 -35.34 -22.43 8.84
N PHE A 522 -36.12 -21.52 9.43
CA PHE A 522 -35.84 -20.83 10.70
C PHE A 522 -37.09 -20.70 11.61
N PRO A 523 -37.75 -21.82 11.96
CA PRO A 523 -39.02 -21.81 12.68
C PRO A 523 -38.97 -21.15 14.07
N ILE A 524 -37.80 -21.10 14.73
CA ILE A 524 -37.66 -20.35 16.00
C ILE A 524 -37.66 -18.85 15.73
N PHE A 525 -36.93 -18.39 14.71
CA PHE A 525 -36.94 -16.98 14.31
C PHE A 525 -38.29 -16.51 13.76
N ALA A 526 -39.03 -17.38 13.06
CA ALA A 526 -40.40 -17.09 12.62
C ALA A 526 -41.37 -16.86 13.80
N ARG A 527 -41.31 -17.73 14.83
CA ARG A 527 -42.10 -17.57 16.06
C ARG A 527 -41.68 -16.34 16.85
N ALA A 528 -40.36 -16.08 16.93
CA ALA A 528 -39.84 -14.87 17.55
C ALA A 528 -40.33 -13.62 16.82
N ASP A 529 -40.32 -13.61 15.49
CA ASP A 529 -40.86 -12.51 14.68
C ASP A 529 -42.36 -12.30 14.92
N ALA A 530 -43.15 -13.37 14.95
CA ALA A 530 -44.57 -13.30 15.28
C ALA A 530 -44.81 -12.69 16.69
N ALA A 531 -44.02 -13.10 17.69
CA ALA A 531 -44.06 -12.53 19.04
C ALA A 531 -43.60 -11.06 19.08
N MET A 532 -42.70 -10.65 18.18
CA MET A 532 -42.28 -9.26 18.02
C MET A 532 -43.30 -8.40 17.24
N GLY A 533 -44.31 -9.02 16.60
CA GLY A 533 -45.31 -8.35 15.79
C GLY A 533 -44.91 -8.20 14.31
N GLY A 534 -44.04 -9.06 13.79
CA GLY A 534 -43.60 -9.04 12.39
C GLY A 534 -42.48 -8.05 12.08
N GLU A 535 -41.78 -7.54 13.09
CA GLU A 535 -40.76 -6.48 12.92
C GLU A 535 -39.53 -6.96 12.13
N TYR A 536 -39.14 -8.22 12.24
CA TYR A 536 -38.04 -8.77 11.44
C TYR A 536 -38.46 -8.89 9.97
N ARG A 537 -39.66 -9.39 9.67
CA ARG A 537 -40.21 -9.38 8.30
C ARG A 537 -40.34 -7.96 7.75
N ALA A 538 -40.71 -6.98 8.56
CA ALA A 538 -40.74 -5.57 8.15
C ALA A 538 -39.35 -5.05 7.76
N ASN A 539 -38.30 -5.44 8.49
CA ASN A 539 -36.91 -5.13 8.16
C ASN A 539 -36.46 -5.83 6.85
N LEU A 540 -36.81 -7.09 6.65
CA LEU A 540 -36.53 -7.83 5.42
C LEU A 540 -37.22 -7.19 4.21
N ALA A 541 -38.50 -6.81 4.32
CA ALA A 541 -39.23 -6.12 3.26
C ALA A 541 -38.60 -4.77 2.92
N LYS A 542 -38.07 -4.08 3.95
CA LYS A 542 -37.34 -2.84 3.75
C LYS A 542 -36.02 -3.08 3.01
N LEU A 543 -35.27 -4.12 3.36
CA LEU A 543 -34.06 -4.51 2.62
C LEU A 543 -34.37 -4.85 1.17
N ALA A 544 -35.36 -5.72 0.93
CA ALA A 544 -35.76 -6.13 -0.42
C ALA A 544 -36.09 -4.91 -1.29
N SER A 545 -36.99 -4.04 -0.82
CA SER A 545 -37.39 -2.83 -1.55
C SER A 545 -36.26 -1.80 -1.74
N THR A 546 -35.27 -1.77 -0.84
CA THR A 546 -34.14 -0.84 -0.94
C THR A 546 -33.12 -1.31 -2.00
N PHE A 547 -32.89 -2.61 -2.13
CA PHE A 547 -31.93 -3.19 -3.06
C PHE A 547 -32.54 -3.65 -4.40
N ASP A 548 -33.87 -3.63 -4.54
CA ASP A 548 -34.60 -4.09 -5.74
C ASP A 548 -35.47 -2.98 -6.36
N MET A 549 -34.85 -1.96 -6.96
CA MET A 549 -35.61 -0.93 -7.66
C MET A 549 -36.11 -1.41 -9.04
N PRO A 550 -37.32 -0.97 -9.47
CA PRO A 550 -37.86 -1.32 -10.79
C PRO A 550 -36.96 -0.80 -11.92
N ARG A 551 -36.72 -1.67 -12.91
CA ARG A 551 -35.81 -1.47 -14.04
C ARG A 551 -36.34 -0.45 -15.04
N GLN A 552 -35.44 0.25 -15.73
CA GLN A 552 -35.81 0.95 -16.96
C GLN A 552 -35.77 -0.02 -18.17
N PRO A 553 -36.60 0.16 -19.21
CA PRO A 553 -36.77 -0.82 -20.30
C PRO A 553 -35.51 -1.17 -21.12
N HIS A 554 -34.41 -0.45 -20.93
CA HIS A 554 -33.18 -0.54 -21.71
C HIS A 554 -31.98 -1.11 -20.94
N GLU A 555 -32.16 -1.58 -19.71
CA GLU A 555 -31.09 -2.13 -18.85
C GLU A 555 -31.06 -3.69 -18.89
N ASP A 556 -29.84 -4.26 -18.82
CA ASP A 556 -29.56 -5.71 -18.97
C ASP A 556 -30.24 -6.61 -17.92
N ARG A 557 -30.55 -7.87 -18.28
CA ARG A 557 -31.50 -8.73 -17.54
C ARG A 557 -31.04 -9.24 -16.15
N VAL A 558 -29.76 -9.08 -15.76
CA VAL A 558 -29.17 -9.91 -14.67
C VAL A 558 -28.88 -9.17 -13.36
N ALA A 559 -28.95 -7.84 -13.28
CA ALA A 559 -28.62 -7.10 -12.04
C ALA A 559 -29.84 -6.43 -11.36
N THR A 560 -29.84 -6.41 -10.02
CA THR A 560 -30.72 -5.59 -9.17
C THR A 560 -30.13 -4.18 -9.06
N ARG A 561 -30.96 -3.13 -9.20
CA ARG A 561 -30.51 -1.73 -9.12
C ARG A 561 -30.63 -1.22 -7.69
N VAL A 562 -29.49 -0.87 -7.09
CA VAL A 562 -29.39 -0.22 -5.78
C VAL A 562 -29.37 1.31 -6.00
N PRO A 563 -30.05 2.11 -5.16
CA PRO A 563 -29.96 3.56 -5.23
C PRO A 563 -28.52 4.07 -5.12
N ASP A 564 -28.14 5.04 -5.97
CA ASP A 564 -26.77 5.56 -6.07
C ASP A 564 -26.25 6.24 -4.80
N PHE A 565 -27.13 6.56 -3.84
CA PHE A 565 -26.76 7.12 -2.55
C PHE A 565 -26.38 6.06 -1.50
N ILE A 566 -26.55 4.77 -1.82
CA ILE A 566 -26.19 3.65 -0.95
C ILE A 566 -24.81 3.16 -1.39
N ASP A 567 -23.78 3.55 -0.63
CA ASP A 567 -22.43 3.04 -0.80
C ASP A 567 -22.24 1.68 -0.11
N ALA A 568 -21.06 1.08 -0.27
CA ALA A 568 -20.76 -0.24 0.26
C ALA A 568 -20.88 -0.29 1.80
N ASP A 569 -20.45 0.77 2.50
CA ASP A 569 -20.50 0.85 3.96
C ASP A 569 -21.95 0.94 4.46
N LEU A 570 -22.80 1.76 3.81
CA LEU A 570 -24.21 1.84 4.12
C LEU A 570 -24.93 0.54 3.75
N ALA A 571 -24.52 -0.13 2.67
CA ALA A 571 -25.08 -1.41 2.26
C ALA A 571 -24.76 -2.52 3.26
N GLU A 572 -23.52 -2.61 3.74
CA GLU A 572 -23.12 -3.51 4.81
C GLU A 572 -23.86 -3.20 6.12
N ALA A 573 -24.00 -1.92 6.47
CA ALA A 573 -24.78 -1.50 7.63
C ALA A 573 -26.25 -1.90 7.51
N LEU A 574 -26.87 -1.69 6.34
CA LEU A 574 -28.26 -2.11 6.08
C LEU A 574 -28.43 -3.60 6.32
N ILE A 575 -27.53 -4.45 5.81
CA ILE A 575 -27.61 -5.91 5.97
C ILE A 575 -27.35 -6.31 7.41
N THR A 576 -26.36 -5.70 8.07
CA THR A 576 -26.00 -5.99 9.45
C THR A 576 -27.15 -5.66 10.40
N PHE A 577 -27.76 -4.48 10.24
CA PHE A 577 -28.75 -3.92 11.17
C PHE A 577 -30.21 -4.15 10.78
N LEU A 578 -30.51 -4.66 9.57
CA LEU A 578 -31.86 -5.07 9.20
C LEU A 578 -31.97 -6.58 8.93
N GLY A 579 -30.90 -7.21 8.45
CA GLY A 579 -30.88 -8.64 8.11
C GLY A 579 -30.29 -9.52 9.22
N MET A 580 -29.19 -9.08 9.84
CA MET A 580 -28.40 -9.91 10.78
C MET A 580 -28.57 -9.54 12.25
N THR A 581 -29.39 -8.53 12.56
CA THR A 581 -29.57 -7.95 13.90
C THR A 581 -29.76 -8.98 15.01
N LEU A 582 -30.55 -10.02 14.75
CA LEU A 582 -30.86 -11.03 15.75
C LEU A 582 -29.81 -12.16 15.79
N THR A 583 -28.99 -12.34 14.77
CA THR A 583 -28.06 -13.49 14.70
C THR A 583 -26.97 -13.42 15.76
N VAL A 584 -26.35 -12.25 15.94
CA VAL A 584 -25.21 -12.08 16.84
C VAL A 584 -25.63 -12.11 18.32
N PRO A 585 -26.69 -11.40 18.75
CA PRO A 585 -27.15 -11.46 20.15
C PRO A 585 -27.63 -12.86 20.55
N VAL A 586 -28.31 -13.57 19.64
CA VAL A 586 -28.81 -14.92 19.89
C VAL A 586 -27.66 -15.92 19.99
N GLN A 587 -26.70 -15.91 19.06
CA GLN A 587 -25.51 -16.77 19.11
C GLN A 587 -24.72 -16.60 20.43
N ASN A 588 -24.63 -15.37 20.92
CA ASN A 588 -23.91 -15.04 22.15
C ASN A 588 -24.74 -15.23 23.43
N GLY A 589 -26.04 -15.54 23.33
CA GLY A 589 -26.93 -15.69 24.49
C GLY A 589 -27.22 -14.38 25.22
N VAL A 590 -27.20 -13.24 24.52
CA VAL A 590 -27.37 -11.88 25.08
C VAL A 590 -28.66 -11.21 24.57
N ALA A 591 -29.62 -11.97 24.04
CA ALA A 591 -30.86 -11.47 23.46
C ALA A 591 -31.92 -11.10 24.53
N ALA A 592 -31.59 -10.16 25.43
CA ALA A 592 -32.47 -9.76 26.54
C ALA A 592 -33.66 -8.88 26.13
N ASP A 593 -33.52 -8.10 25.05
CA ASP A 593 -34.58 -7.24 24.47
C ASP A 593 -34.48 -7.26 22.93
N PRO A 594 -34.93 -8.34 22.28
CA PRO A 594 -34.75 -8.55 20.84
C PRO A 594 -35.54 -7.54 20.01
N LYS A 595 -36.74 -7.19 20.47
CA LYS A 595 -37.64 -6.25 19.80
C LYS A 595 -37.09 -4.83 19.87
N GLY A 596 -36.68 -4.37 21.06
CA GLY A 596 -36.08 -3.05 21.23
C GLY A 596 -34.73 -2.91 20.55
N ILE A 597 -33.94 -3.98 20.41
CA ILE A 597 -32.74 -3.98 19.54
C ILE A 597 -33.13 -3.77 18.07
N LEU A 598 -34.07 -4.55 17.52
CA LEU A 598 -34.52 -4.37 16.14
C LEU A 598 -35.04 -2.97 15.85
N LEU A 599 -35.85 -2.40 16.75
CA LEU A 599 -36.40 -1.07 16.59
C LEU A 599 -35.32 0.02 16.68
N ARG A 600 -34.35 -0.13 17.59
CA ARG A 600 -33.20 0.78 17.69
C ARG A 600 -32.33 0.72 16.43
N ASP A 601 -32.02 -0.48 15.95
CA ASP A 601 -31.21 -0.68 14.75
C ASP A 601 -31.92 -0.15 13.51
N ARG A 602 -33.24 -0.38 13.40
CA ARG A 602 -34.07 0.21 12.34
C ARG A 602 -34.08 1.73 12.38
N ALA A 603 -34.17 2.33 13.57
CA ALA A 603 -34.10 3.79 13.74
C ALA A 603 -32.73 4.33 13.35
N PHE A 604 -31.65 3.69 13.82
CA PHE A 604 -30.26 4.02 13.48
C PHE A 604 -30.02 3.96 11.97
N VAL A 605 -30.46 2.89 11.31
CA VAL A 605 -30.38 2.74 9.85
C VAL A 605 -31.20 3.82 9.14
N ARG A 606 -32.41 4.11 9.61
CA ARG A 606 -33.27 5.15 9.02
C ARG A 606 -32.58 6.51 9.06
N GLU A 607 -31.97 6.88 10.18
CA GLU A 607 -31.20 8.13 10.31
C GLU A 607 -30.02 8.16 9.33
N ARG A 608 -29.26 7.06 9.21
CA ARG A 608 -28.15 6.97 8.25
C ARG A 608 -28.62 7.06 6.80
N VAL A 609 -29.73 6.41 6.44
CA VAL A 609 -30.30 6.47 5.09
C VAL A 609 -30.82 7.88 4.78
N VAL A 610 -31.49 8.54 5.73
CA VAL A 610 -31.95 9.93 5.57
C VAL A 610 -30.76 10.86 5.38
N LYS A 611 -29.72 10.71 6.21
CA LYS A 611 -28.48 11.49 6.10
C LYS A 611 -27.79 11.26 4.75
N ALA A 612 -27.55 10.01 4.36
CA ALA A 612 -26.90 9.67 3.09
C ALA A 612 -27.69 10.16 1.88
N ARG A 613 -29.04 10.06 1.95
CA ARG A 613 -29.93 10.59 0.91
C ARG A 613 -29.87 12.12 0.85
N ALA A 614 -29.86 12.82 1.99
CA ALA A 614 -29.73 14.27 2.03
C ALA A 614 -28.38 14.74 1.47
N GLU A 615 -27.28 14.10 1.88
CA GLU A 615 -25.94 14.37 1.35
C GLU A 615 -25.83 14.05 -0.13
N TRP A 616 -26.49 12.99 -0.61
CA TRP A 616 -26.56 12.69 -2.03
C TRP A 616 -27.42 13.69 -2.78
N GLN A 617 -28.57 14.12 -2.23
CA GLN A 617 -29.42 15.15 -2.84
C GLN A 617 -28.71 16.50 -2.90
N GLU A 618 -27.94 16.85 -1.89
CA GLU A 618 -27.09 18.04 -1.87
C GLU A 618 -25.94 17.92 -2.88
N ARG A 619 -25.29 16.77 -2.99
CA ARG A 619 -24.30 16.53 -4.05
C ARG A 619 -24.93 16.58 -5.44
N ALA A 620 -26.11 15.98 -5.60
CA ALA A 620 -26.86 15.92 -6.84
C ALA A 620 -27.42 17.30 -7.23
N SER A 621 -27.79 18.17 -6.28
CA SER A 621 -28.18 19.55 -6.55
C SER A 621 -26.96 20.39 -6.93
N ARG A 622 -25.84 20.25 -6.20
CA ARG A 622 -24.54 20.82 -6.59
C ARG A 622 -24.10 20.35 -7.98
N TRP A 623 -24.42 19.12 -8.36
CA TRP A 623 -24.11 18.55 -9.68
C TRP A 623 -25.14 18.89 -10.76
N GLY A 624 -26.40 19.06 -10.39
CA GLY A 624 -27.53 19.43 -11.26
C GLY A 624 -27.42 20.89 -11.72
N ASP A 625 -27.05 21.79 -10.82
CA ASP A 625 -26.71 23.19 -11.16
C ASP A 625 -25.42 23.28 -12.00
N ALA A 626 -24.55 22.28 -11.85
CA ALA A 626 -23.33 22.10 -12.63
C ALA A 626 -23.55 21.55 -14.05
N TYR A 627 -24.78 21.09 -14.37
CA TYR A 627 -25.17 20.59 -15.69
C TYR A 627 -25.93 21.63 -16.53
N VAL A 628 -25.70 22.93 -16.28
CA VAL A 628 -26.02 23.96 -17.28
C VAL A 628 -25.01 23.81 -18.42
N ARG A 629 -25.46 23.16 -19.51
CA ARG A 629 -24.78 23.05 -20.80
C ARG A 629 -24.10 24.36 -21.19
N GLY A 630 -22.79 24.31 -21.42
CA GLY A 630 -22.14 25.20 -22.39
C GLY A 630 -21.17 26.24 -21.87
N LYS A 631 -20.93 26.40 -20.56
CA LYS A 631 -19.86 27.29 -20.07
C LYS A 631 -18.66 26.49 -19.58
N ARG A 632 -17.48 26.73 -20.20
CA ARG A 632 -16.20 26.23 -19.68
C ARG A 632 -16.00 26.80 -18.28
N ARG A 633 -15.88 25.92 -17.27
CA ARG A 633 -15.51 26.35 -15.92
C ARG A 633 -14.13 26.98 -15.93
N THR A 634 -13.95 28.03 -15.15
CA THR A 634 -12.62 28.61 -14.94
C THR A 634 -11.79 27.68 -14.05
N PHE A 635 -10.47 27.76 -14.17
CA PHE A 635 -9.53 27.00 -13.34
C PHE A 635 -9.82 27.15 -11.84
N GLU A 636 -10.16 28.37 -11.41
CA GLU A 636 -10.48 28.73 -10.03
C GLU A 636 -11.80 28.10 -9.55
N GLN A 637 -12.80 27.96 -10.43
CA GLN A 637 -14.06 27.27 -10.10
C GLN A 637 -13.83 25.78 -9.85
N THR A 638 -13.07 25.11 -10.72
CA THR A 638 -12.74 23.69 -10.53
C THR A 638 -11.89 23.47 -9.28
N GLN A 639 -10.96 24.38 -8.95
CA GLN A 639 -10.19 24.29 -7.71
C GLN A 639 -11.05 24.52 -6.46
N ARG A 640 -11.98 25.49 -6.47
CA ARG A 640 -12.92 25.71 -5.36
C ARG A 640 -13.82 24.50 -5.11
N ASP A 641 -14.30 23.86 -6.18
CA ASP A 641 -15.11 22.63 -6.08
C ASP A 641 -14.32 21.46 -5.45
N ILE A 642 -13.00 21.41 -5.64
CA ILE A 642 -12.14 20.32 -5.13
C ILE A 642 -11.67 20.59 -3.69
N TYR A 643 -11.41 21.85 -3.32
CA TYR A 643 -10.68 22.19 -2.09
C TYR A 643 -11.46 23.00 -1.06
N GLU A 644 -12.58 23.65 -1.43
CA GLU A 644 -13.39 24.59 -0.61
C GLU A 644 -12.62 25.85 -0.10
N THR A 645 -11.36 25.71 0.34
CA THR A 645 -10.47 26.76 0.91
C THR A 645 -9.06 26.63 0.32
N PRO A 646 -8.27 27.71 0.12
CA PRO A 646 -6.86 27.59 -0.28
C PRO A 646 -6.00 26.91 0.79
N LEU A 647 -5.17 25.94 0.38
CA LEU A 647 -4.42 25.04 1.27
C LEU A 647 -2.89 25.26 1.24
N PHE A 648 -2.42 26.36 0.63
CA PHE A 648 -1.00 26.72 0.51
C PHE A 648 -0.71 28.11 1.09
N VAL A 649 0.30 28.20 1.96
CA VAL A 649 0.82 29.45 2.52
C VAL A 649 2.35 29.39 2.61
N ALA A 650 3.09 30.31 2.00
CA ALA A 650 4.54 30.41 2.20
C ALA A 650 4.85 30.94 3.60
N THR A 651 5.98 30.51 4.15
CA THR A 651 6.39 30.91 5.50
C THR A 651 7.75 31.58 5.49
N ALA A 652 7.87 32.66 6.27
CA ALA A 652 9.14 33.28 6.59
C ALA A 652 9.61 32.80 7.97
N ARG A 653 10.93 32.63 8.11
CA ARG A 653 11.54 32.32 9.41
C ARG A 653 11.61 33.59 10.24
N ASP A 654 10.97 33.61 11.40
CA ASP A 654 11.00 34.76 12.31
C ASP A 654 12.36 34.85 13.05
N GLY A 655 12.56 35.94 13.80
CA GLY A 655 13.78 36.17 14.59
C GLY A 655 14.04 35.11 15.68
N ASN A 656 13.05 34.27 15.99
CA ASN A 656 13.15 33.17 16.94
C ASN A 656 13.39 31.82 16.23
N GLY A 657 13.56 31.82 14.92
CA GLY A 657 13.79 30.61 14.13
C GLY A 657 12.53 29.82 13.76
N VAL A 658 11.33 30.33 14.07
CA VAL A 658 10.03 29.68 13.84
C VAL A 658 9.42 30.15 12.51
N HIS A 659 8.88 29.22 11.73
CA HIS A 659 8.25 29.53 10.44
C HIS A 659 6.80 30.04 10.61
N ARG A 660 6.59 31.33 10.33
CA ARG A 660 5.28 32.00 10.34
C ARG A 660 4.83 32.35 8.93
N ALA A 661 3.52 32.48 8.70
CA ALA A 661 2.99 32.95 7.42
C ALA A 661 3.70 34.23 6.98
N ALA A 662 4.18 34.27 5.73
CA ALA A 662 4.81 35.47 5.20
C ALA A 662 3.78 36.62 5.21
N PRO A 663 4.16 37.84 5.64
CA PRO A 663 3.26 38.98 5.53
C PRO A 663 2.89 39.19 4.06
N PRO A 664 1.64 39.58 3.76
CA PRO A 664 1.24 39.86 2.38
C PRO A 664 2.16 40.91 1.78
N PRO A 665 2.45 40.84 0.46
CA PRO A 665 3.28 41.84 -0.19
C PRO A 665 2.68 43.22 0.06
N LEU A 666 3.53 44.18 0.48
CA LEU A 666 3.11 45.56 0.63
C LEU A 666 2.48 46.03 -0.69
N PRO A 667 1.32 46.70 -0.66
CA PRO A 667 0.71 47.22 -1.87
C PRO A 667 1.72 48.11 -2.61
N PRO A 668 1.75 48.07 -3.96
CA PRO A 668 2.64 48.94 -4.72
C PRO A 668 2.41 50.40 -4.29
N PRO A 669 3.47 51.21 -4.21
CA PRO A 669 3.32 52.62 -3.87
C PRO A 669 2.33 53.26 -4.85
N PRO A 670 1.42 54.15 -4.37
CA PRO A 670 0.45 54.79 -5.23
C PRO A 670 1.17 55.42 -6.42
N GLN A 671 0.76 55.05 -7.63
CA GLN A 671 1.31 55.66 -8.83
C GLN A 671 1.03 57.17 -8.75
N PRO A 672 2.04 58.03 -9.00
CA PRO A 672 1.79 59.47 -9.02
C PRO A 672 0.71 59.75 -10.07
N GLU A 673 -0.35 60.45 -9.63
CA GLU A 673 -1.46 60.84 -10.50
C GLU A 673 -0.90 61.45 -11.79
N ALA A 674 -1.33 60.87 -12.93
CA ALA A 674 -0.96 61.39 -14.23
C ALA A 674 -1.42 62.85 -14.31
N LYS A 675 -0.45 63.78 -14.37
CA LYS A 675 -0.74 65.19 -14.61
C LYS A 675 -1.62 65.30 -15.86
N PRO A 676 -2.76 66.02 -15.80
CA PRO A 676 -3.60 66.20 -16.97
C PRO A 676 -2.77 66.86 -18.09
N PRO A 677 -2.99 66.46 -19.35
CA PRO A 677 -2.24 66.99 -20.48
C PRO A 677 -2.40 68.52 -20.54
N ALA A 678 -1.29 69.22 -20.66
CA ALA A 678 -1.28 70.65 -20.91
C ALA A 678 -2.08 70.93 -22.20
N LYS A 679 -3.02 71.87 -22.12
CA LYS A 679 -3.72 72.38 -23.30
C LYS A 679 -2.67 73.01 -24.23
N ALA A 680 -2.64 72.55 -25.48
CA ALA A 680 -1.86 73.19 -26.53
C ALA A 680 -2.51 74.53 -26.91
N GLU A 681 -1.71 75.60 -26.90
CA GLU A 681 -1.94 76.84 -27.64
C GLU A 681 -1.23 76.77 -28.99
#